data_AF-A0A1E3NPT3-F1
#
_entry.id   AF-A0A1E3NPT3-F1
#
_cell.length_a   1.000
_cell.length_b   1.000
_cell.length_c   1.000
_cell.angle_alpha   90.00
_cell.angle_beta   90.00
_cell.angle_gamma   90.00
#
_symmetry.space_group_name_H-M   'P 1'
#
loop_
_entity.id
_entity.type
_entity.pdbx_description
1 polymer ?
#
loop_
_entity_poly.entity_id
_entity_poly.type
_entity_poly.pdbx_seq_one_letter_code
_entity_poly.pdbx_strand_id
1 'polypeptide(L)'
;QQPQQQPQQQPQQQPQQQPQQQPQQQPQQQPQQQQQQQQGQRKPNMGTQLNQQNTERFLDLVEQYMKRINKPFNRYPVIGGIKINLFIFYYMVTFVGGFIKAFQEQKFPLVANQLGIPVSNQKLYNEFLQTYYINLLPFEQYARTADGMKEAGRRQAQAQAQAQAQSAKARVLSGVSPHSAGPEGSSRVQSNNFATRLTNGKNSTERLKEVTNPDVLKNYLPYTFIQDKPGGVDIINIERLGEQLDDMKPVFLYFPELGKVDIKALALSISSGITAEINVALNILLIISSDPNIQIPFEQCTILLDSLSLLGKNIIETLATPNSDYKLESSKESNIESMSHKSRIDKVFEKYSKGHNSSDYTIQVDSFTSQIVINPARSLDENKKVPNFITIEGEIYDSPYSSLMSDSFHQFEIPKYLHMLHECRAQADDLGFNIYKKSYLDKQVVLIEELSTISLIFRNLSFAGNNNLVLATSGKYLDFIFTLIYATIAKRDIFLFARKRLSFMKDSLTVFSNIIHAVDVRSDMEMWLILALTFSFSSTLNEHEKELCFMTSKVEPVIDKYHAHSVDILSKVICGSFVNKKKLSNILTGKASDKNVITMITMNFGDTCFEDGLLLKSTFSLFVSVLPTIRIHQGIECFSEIFQTCLESLLGCLTLTEILENGSTFKRNVALDILTSPESLGMILQHLSFVYAAIYVNTKDSSSEVQALMSARCAELANNLIECAINYAVTNETVDEDLTKLCGVSRLLGSMENVISMLMTVRMPQQISEQVVRTLNISNKL
;
A
#
# COMPACT_ATOMS: atom_id res chain seq x y z
N GLN A 1 -96.28 17.14 22.66
CA GLN A 1 -95.97 16.05 23.62
C GLN A 1 -94.70 15.35 23.17
N GLN A 2 -93.98 14.70 24.10
CA GLN A 2 -92.85 13.78 23.84
C GLN A 2 -93.28 12.55 23.01
N PRO A 3 -92.38 11.63 22.56
CA PRO A 3 -90.94 11.52 22.87
C PRO A 3 -89.94 11.39 21.69
N GLN A 4 -88.67 11.71 21.99
CA GLN A 4 -87.42 10.93 21.81
C GLN A 4 -87.34 9.77 20.79
N GLN A 5 -86.17 9.45 20.19
CA GLN A 5 -84.90 10.15 19.92
C GLN A 5 -84.00 9.20 19.10
N GLN A 6 -83.39 9.64 18.00
CA GLN A 6 -82.08 9.17 17.47
C GLN A 6 -81.84 9.79 16.07
N PRO A 7 -80.76 10.57 15.89
CA PRO A 7 -80.04 10.52 14.61
C PRO A 7 -78.51 10.70 14.70
N GLN A 8 -77.81 10.01 13.77
CA GLN A 8 -76.56 10.37 13.07
C GLN A 8 -75.31 10.86 13.85
N GLN A 9 -74.15 10.30 13.47
CA GLN A 9 -73.06 11.10 12.84
C GLN A 9 -72.01 10.25 12.11
N GLN A 10 -71.36 10.86 11.12
CA GLN A 10 -70.23 10.34 10.33
C GLN A 10 -68.89 10.69 11.02
N PRO A 11 -67.80 9.93 10.84
CA PRO A 11 -66.50 10.27 11.43
C PRO A 11 -65.57 11.04 10.47
N GLN A 12 -65.14 12.23 10.90
CA GLN A 12 -63.98 12.98 10.42
C GLN A 12 -63.37 13.75 11.60
N GLN A 13 -62.07 13.58 11.92
CA GLN A 13 -61.13 14.62 12.40
C GLN A 13 -59.73 14.06 12.79
N GLN A 14 -58.83 14.97 13.17
CA GLN A 14 -57.35 14.87 13.15
C GLN A 14 -56.71 14.62 14.57
N PRO A 15 -55.59 15.23 15.03
CA PRO A 15 -54.21 14.68 14.95
C PRO A 15 -53.37 14.65 16.28
N GLN A 16 -52.11 14.20 16.17
CA GLN A 16 -50.89 14.59 16.92
C GLN A 16 -50.60 14.21 18.42
N GLN A 17 -49.37 13.70 18.61
CA GLN A 17 -48.43 13.75 19.78
C GLN A 17 -48.67 13.00 21.14
N GLN A 18 -47.85 11.95 21.37
CA GLN A 18 -46.97 11.60 22.53
C GLN A 18 -47.43 11.75 24.02
N PRO A 19 -47.05 10.83 24.96
CA PRO A 19 -45.64 10.65 25.39
C PRO A 19 -45.15 9.25 25.88
N GLN A 20 -43.88 9.23 26.30
CA GLN A 20 -42.90 8.17 26.63
C GLN A 20 -43.25 7.08 27.68
N GLN A 21 -42.60 5.90 27.57
CA GLN A 21 -41.72 5.32 28.62
C GLN A 21 -40.75 4.22 28.12
N GLN A 22 -39.67 3.99 28.86
CA GLN A 22 -38.50 3.10 28.63
C GLN A 22 -38.61 1.77 29.43
N PRO A 23 -37.57 0.89 29.52
CA PRO A 23 -36.63 0.36 28.53
C PRO A 23 -36.57 -1.20 28.55
N GLN A 24 -36.11 -1.87 27.46
CA GLN A 24 -35.65 -3.27 27.57
C GLN A 24 -34.54 -3.65 26.59
N GLN A 25 -33.74 -4.65 26.99
CA GLN A 25 -32.37 -4.92 26.53
C GLN A 25 -32.32 -5.94 25.39
N GLN A 26 -31.32 -5.81 24.49
CA GLN A 26 -30.92 -6.85 23.53
C GLN A 26 -29.45 -7.24 23.72
N PRO A 27 -29.11 -8.54 23.81
CA PRO A 27 -27.72 -9.01 23.75
C PRO A 27 -27.39 -9.80 22.46
N GLN A 28 -26.48 -9.22 21.68
CA GLN A 28 -25.29 -9.82 21.05
C GLN A 28 -25.30 -11.16 20.26
N GLN A 29 -24.64 -11.10 19.10
CA GLN A 29 -24.32 -12.19 18.18
C GLN A 29 -22.96 -12.86 18.50
N GLN A 30 -22.71 -14.05 17.92
CA GLN A 30 -21.38 -14.69 17.81
C GLN A 30 -21.14 -15.21 16.36
N PRO A 31 -19.88 -15.49 15.94
CA PRO A 31 -19.41 -15.08 14.62
C PRO A 31 -19.09 -16.20 13.61
N GLN A 32 -18.98 -15.83 12.32
CA GLN A 32 -18.55 -16.66 11.20
C GLN A 32 -17.03 -16.58 10.93
N GLN A 33 -16.46 -17.66 10.37
CA GLN A 33 -15.09 -17.70 9.82
C GLN A 33 -15.11 -17.59 8.29
N GLN A 34 -14.14 -16.87 7.71
CA GLN A 34 -13.83 -16.87 6.28
C GLN A 34 -12.52 -17.65 6.02
N GLN A 35 -12.47 -18.37 4.90
CA GLN A 35 -11.20 -18.81 4.31
C GLN A 35 -10.59 -17.67 3.47
N GLN A 36 -9.27 -17.59 3.48
CA GLN A 36 -8.47 -16.66 2.67
C GLN A 36 -7.46 -17.49 1.87
N GLN A 37 -7.35 -17.25 0.57
CA GLN A 37 -6.38 -17.89 -0.31
C GLN A 37 -5.64 -16.79 -1.07
N GLN A 38 -4.35 -16.58 -0.76
CA GLN A 38 -3.28 -16.35 -1.74
C GLN A 38 -1.91 -16.10 -1.07
N GLN A 39 -0.93 -16.88 -1.55
CA GLN A 39 0.50 -16.57 -1.71
C GLN A 39 1.36 -16.23 -0.48
N GLY A 40 2.00 -17.29 0.03
CA GLY A 40 3.45 -17.41 0.18
C GLY A 40 4.34 -16.16 0.34
N GLN A 41 4.85 -15.98 1.57
CA GLN A 41 6.24 -15.60 1.79
C GLN A 41 6.73 -16.10 3.17
N ARG A 42 7.73 -17.00 3.15
CA ARG A 42 8.75 -17.30 4.18
C ARG A 42 8.36 -17.22 5.66
N LYS A 43 8.39 -18.38 6.33
CA LYS A 43 8.34 -18.53 7.79
C LYS A 43 9.58 -17.95 8.50
N PRO A 44 9.41 -17.13 9.54
CA PRO A 44 10.26 -17.15 10.73
C PRO A 44 9.69 -18.15 11.75
N ASN A 45 10.55 -18.71 12.61
CA ASN A 45 10.15 -19.65 13.67
C ASN A 45 9.27 -18.96 14.75
N MET A 46 7.93 -19.00 14.59
CA MET A 46 6.96 -18.51 15.58
C MET A 46 5.89 -19.54 16.00
N GLY A 47 6.04 -20.81 15.61
CA GLY A 47 5.11 -21.89 15.98
C GLY A 47 5.20 -22.35 17.44
N THR A 48 6.37 -22.21 18.08
CA THR A 48 6.63 -22.79 19.41
C THR A 48 6.03 -21.96 20.56
N GLN A 49 6.01 -20.63 20.42
CA GLN A 49 5.61 -19.74 21.52
C GLN A 49 4.09 -19.66 21.71
N LEU A 50 3.32 -19.65 20.60
CA LEU A 50 1.85 -19.66 20.66
C LEU A 50 1.29 -20.97 21.23
N ASN A 51 1.96 -22.09 20.95
CA ASN A 51 1.58 -23.41 21.48
C ASN A 51 1.95 -23.56 22.98
N GLN A 52 3.02 -22.92 23.44
CA GLN A 52 3.37 -22.83 24.87
C GLN A 52 2.34 -22.01 25.67
N GLN A 53 1.89 -20.85 25.17
CA GLN A 53 0.86 -20.06 25.87
C GLN A 53 -0.46 -20.83 26.04
N ASN A 54 -0.88 -21.58 25.02
CA ASN A 54 -2.07 -22.43 25.11
C ASN A 54 -1.87 -23.63 26.06
N THR A 55 -0.67 -24.21 26.09
CA THR A 55 -0.29 -25.26 27.05
C THR A 55 -0.38 -24.76 28.50
N GLU A 56 0.22 -23.61 28.82
CA GLU A 56 0.20 -23.07 30.19
C GLU A 56 -1.20 -22.66 30.65
N ARG A 57 -2.02 -22.04 29.76
CA ARG A 57 -3.44 -21.75 30.05
C ARG A 57 -4.26 -22.99 30.36
N PHE A 58 -3.97 -24.11 29.69
CA PHE A 58 -4.59 -25.41 29.99
C PHE A 58 -4.13 -25.96 31.35
N LEU A 59 -2.82 -25.91 31.63
CA LEU A 59 -2.27 -26.37 32.91
C LEU A 59 -2.86 -25.59 34.10
N ASP A 60 -2.99 -24.26 33.99
CA ASP A 60 -3.64 -23.42 35.01
C ASP A 60 -5.11 -23.79 35.24
N LEU A 61 -5.84 -24.17 34.18
CA LEU A 61 -7.24 -24.60 34.27
C LEU A 61 -7.38 -25.93 35.02
N VAL A 62 -6.54 -26.92 34.67
CA VAL A 62 -6.52 -28.23 35.35
C VAL A 62 -6.07 -28.06 36.80
N GLU A 63 -5.05 -27.25 37.07
CA GLU A 63 -4.54 -26.98 38.42
C GLU A 63 -5.61 -26.32 39.31
N GLN A 64 -6.36 -25.34 38.80
CA GLN A 64 -7.47 -24.72 39.51
C GLN A 64 -8.60 -25.72 39.81
N TYR A 65 -8.95 -26.59 38.86
CA TYR A 65 -9.95 -27.63 39.07
C TYR A 65 -9.49 -28.65 40.13
N MET A 66 -8.25 -29.15 40.02
CA MET A 66 -7.67 -30.11 40.97
C MET A 66 -7.58 -29.55 42.40
N LYS A 67 -7.29 -28.25 42.55
CA LYS A 67 -7.39 -27.53 43.84
C LYS A 67 -8.81 -27.49 44.38
N ARG A 68 -9.84 -27.20 43.56
CA ARG A 68 -11.25 -27.22 44.00
C ARG A 68 -11.69 -28.58 44.52
N ILE A 69 -11.19 -29.68 43.95
CA ILE A 69 -11.52 -31.06 44.37
C ILE A 69 -10.53 -31.65 45.39
N ASN A 70 -9.61 -30.84 45.94
CA ASN A 70 -8.57 -31.27 46.88
C ASN A 70 -7.76 -32.51 46.43
N LYS A 71 -7.41 -32.59 45.14
CA LYS A 71 -6.53 -33.65 44.61
C LYS A 71 -5.14 -33.12 44.27
N PRO A 72 -4.06 -33.89 44.51
CA PRO A 72 -2.72 -33.51 44.10
C PRO A 72 -2.61 -33.47 42.58
N PHE A 73 -1.97 -32.43 42.05
CA PHE A 73 -1.74 -32.23 40.63
C PHE A 73 -0.24 -31.98 40.39
N ASN A 74 0.36 -32.76 39.49
CA ASN A 74 1.71 -32.52 39.03
C ASN A 74 1.66 -31.78 37.69
N ARG A 75 2.09 -30.51 37.68
CA ARG A 75 2.12 -29.66 36.49
C ARG A 75 3.08 -30.16 35.39
N TYR A 76 4.13 -30.88 35.78
CA TYR A 76 5.21 -31.33 34.89
C TYR A 76 5.68 -32.75 35.24
N PRO A 77 4.88 -33.80 34.97
CA PRO A 77 5.27 -35.16 35.26
C PRO A 77 6.43 -35.61 34.35
N VAL A 78 7.37 -36.34 34.95
CA VAL A 78 8.55 -36.90 34.29
C VAL A 78 8.50 -38.41 34.48
N ILE A 79 8.56 -39.17 33.39
CA ILE A 79 8.52 -40.63 33.40
C ILE A 79 9.75 -41.16 32.67
N GLY A 80 10.58 -41.96 33.36
CA GLY A 80 11.82 -42.48 32.78
C GLY A 80 12.80 -41.41 32.29
N GLY A 81 12.75 -40.20 32.84
CA GLY A 81 13.53 -39.04 32.41
C GLY A 81 12.88 -38.17 31.31
N ILE A 82 11.74 -38.58 30.76
CA ILE A 82 11.01 -37.84 29.71
C ILE A 82 9.94 -36.95 30.37
N LYS A 83 10.01 -35.63 30.14
CA LYS A 83 8.99 -34.67 30.58
C LYS A 83 7.75 -34.77 29.69
N ILE A 84 6.61 -35.14 30.26
CA ILE A 84 5.36 -35.28 29.51
C ILE A 84 4.61 -33.94 29.46
N ASN A 85 4.27 -33.51 28.25
CA ASN A 85 3.35 -32.38 28.05
C ASN A 85 1.91 -32.87 28.25
N LEU A 86 1.31 -32.53 29.39
CA LEU A 86 -0.06 -32.92 29.75
C LEU A 86 -1.15 -32.37 28.80
N PHE A 87 -0.93 -31.21 28.17
CA PHE A 87 -1.89 -30.66 27.19
C PHE A 87 -1.94 -31.53 25.92
N ILE A 88 -0.76 -31.89 25.38
CA ILE A 88 -0.67 -32.79 24.22
C ILE A 88 -1.22 -34.17 24.58
N PHE A 89 -0.89 -34.69 25.76
CA PHE A 89 -1.39 -35.99 26.23
C PHE A 89 -2.92 -36.01 26.36
N TYR A 90 -3.51 -34.96 26.96
CA TYR A 90 -4.97 -34.77 27.02
C TYR A 90 -5.61 -34.70 25.63
N TYR A 91 -5.02 -33.92 24.72
CA TYR A 91 -5.55 -33.75 23.36
C TYR A 91 -5.55 -35.07 22.58
N MET A 92 -4.44 -35.83 22.61
CA MET A 92 -4.33 -37.11 21.91
C MET A 92 -5.35 -38.13 22.43
N VAL A 93 -5.52 -38.23 23.75
CA VAL A 93 -6.51 -39.16 24.34
C VAL A 93 -7.95 -38.70 24.05
N THR A 94 -8.22 -37.38 24.08
CA THR A 94 -9.53 -36.81 23.71
C THR A 94 -9.87 -37.09 22.23
N PHE A 95 -8.91 -36.94 21.31
CA PHE A 95 -9.07 -37.25 19.89
C PHE A 95 -9.42 -38.72 19.63
N VAL A 96 -8.94 -39.63 20.48
CA VAL A 96 -9.29 -41.07 20.46
C VAL A 96 -10.70 -41.34 21.07
N GLY A 97 -11.37 -40.33 21.61
CA GLY A 97 -12.69 -40.43 22.28
C GLY A 97 -12.62 -40.44 23.81
N GLY A 98 -11.43 -40.21 24.37
CA GLY A 98 -11.16 -40.10 25.80
C GLY A 98 -10.68 -41.37 26.47
N PHE A 99 -10.29 -41.26 27.74
CA PHE A 99 -9.53 -42.30 28.45
C PHE A 99 -10.20 -43.68 28.43
N ILE A 100 -11.50 -43.75 28.74
CA ILE A 100 -12.25 -45.02 28.83
C ILE A 100 -12.26 -45.74 27.48
N LYS A 101 -12.51 -45.01 26.38
CA LYS A 101 -12.56 -45.58 25.03
C LYS A 101 -11.16 -45.93 24.52
N ALA A 102 -10.17 -45.08 24.76
CA ALA A 102 -8.77 -45.35 24.43
C ALA A 102 -8.20 -46.58 25.16
N PHE A 103 -8.70 -46.87 26.37
CA PHE A 103 -8.32 -48.04 27.15
C PHE A 103 -8.99 -49.32 26.62
N GLN A 104 -10.30 -49.27 26.34
CA GLN A 104 -11.06 -50.38 25.75
C GLN A 104 -10.55 -50.78 24.36
N GLU A 105 -10.22 -49.80 23.51
CA GLU A 105 -9.72 -50.02 22.14
C GLU A 105 -8.20 -50.27 22.07
N GLN A 106 -7.52 -50.44 23.21
CA GLN A 106 -6.06 -50.67 23.31
C GLN A 106 -5.19 -49.65 22.54
N LYS A 107 -5.57 -48.37 22.53
CA LYS A 107 -4.88 -47.32 21.76
C LYS A 107 -3.74 -46.62 22.52
N PHE A 108 -3.63 -46.82 23.83
CA PHE A 108 -2.54 -46.23 24.64
C PHE A 108 -1.10 -46.59 24.22
N PRO A 109 -0.77 -47.79 23.70
CA PRO A 109 0.57 -48.08 23.17
C PRO A 109 0.99 -47.15 22.02
N LEU A 110 0.04 -46.74 21.16
CA LEU A 110 0.30 -45.77 20.08
C LEU A 110 0.65 -44.39 20.65
N VAL A 111 -0.12 -43.93 21.64
CA VAL A 111 0.06 -42.63 22.31
C VAL A 111 1.36 -42.61 23.13
N ALA A 112 1.72 -43.72 23.77
CA ALA A 112 2.99 -43.88 24.48
C ALA A 112 4.19 -43.73 23.54
N ASN A 113 4.18 -44.44 22.40
CA ASN A 113 5.23 -44.33 21.38
C ASN A 113 5.34 -42.89 20.82
N GLN A 114 4.22 -42.21 20.56
CA GLN A 114 4.21 -40.81 20.08
C GLN A 114 4.75 -39.81 21.13
N LEU A 115 4.64 -40.12 22.42
CA LEU A 115 5.19 -39.33 23.52
C LEU A 115 6.58 -39.81 23.97
N GLY A 116 7.22 -40.71 23.22
CA GLY A 116 8.58 -41.21 23.47
C GLY A 116 8.70 -42.26 24.59
N ILE A 117 7.60 -42.75 25.14
CA ILE A 117 7.60 -43.75 26.21
C ILE A 117 7.69 -45.17 25.60
N PRO A 118 8.76 -45.95 25.87
CA PRO A 118 8.93 -47.27 25.29
C PRO A 118 7.96 -48.30 25.90
N VAL A 119 7.02 -48.78 25.09
CA VAL A 119 5.98 -49.77 25.50
C VAL A 119 6.58 -51.07 26.04
N SER A 120 7.80 -51.43 25.62
CA SER A 120 8.52 -52.63 26.09
C SER A 120 8.82 -52.64 27.60
N ASN A 121 8.83 -51.48 28.28
CA ASN A 121 9.03 -51.41 29.73
C ASN A 121 7.70 -51.26 30.47
N GLN A 122 7.15 -52.40 30.91
CA GLN A 122 5.84 -52.47 31.56
C GLN A 122 5.72 -51.59 32.83
N LYS A 123 6.82 -51.31 33.55
CA LYS A 123 6.79 -50.40 34.71
C LYS A 123 6.56 -48.95 34.29
N LEU A 124 7.32 -48.45 33.30
CA LEU A 124 7.16 -47.10 32.76
C LEU A 124 5.81 -46.92 32.06
N TYR A 125 5.33 -47.95 31.35
CA TYR A 125 4.01 -47.93 30.72
C TYR A 125 2.86 -47.84 31.74
N ASN A 126 2.97 -48.54 32.87
CA ASN A 126 2.01 -48.41 33.97
C ASN A 126 2.07 -47.01 34.62
N GLU A 127 3.26 -46.46 34.84
CA GLU A 127 3.46 -45.09 35.35
C GLU A 127 2.87 -44.02 34.41
N PHE A 128 2.97 -44.24 33.09
CA PHE A 128 2.38 -43.41 32.04
C PHE A 128 0.84 -43.40 32.09
N LEU A 129 0.22 -44.57 32.23
CA LEU A 129 -1.23 -44.67 32.42
C LEU A 129 -1.70 -44.03 33.72
N GLN A 130 -0.97 -44.27 34.83
CA GLN A 130 -1.26 -43.64 36.13
C GLN A 130 -1.15 -42.12 36.09
N THR A 131 -0.19 -41.58 35.32
CA THR A 131 -0.02 -40.13 35.17
C THR A 131 -1.23 -39.47 34.54
N TYR A 132 -1.87 -40.08 33.53
CA TYR A 132 -3.15 -39.59 33.00
C TYR A 132 -4.29 -39.76 34.00
N TYR A 133 -4.39 -40.95 34.61
CA TYR A 133 -5.46 -41.30 35.55
C TYR A 133 -5.52 -40.34 36.76
N ILE A 134 -4.36 -39.93 37.28
CA ILE A 134 -4.26 -39.04 38.44
C ILE A 134 -4.47 -37.57 38.04
N ASN A 135 -3.79 -37.09 36.99
CA ASN A 135 -3.72 -35.66 36.69
C ASN A 135 -4.79 -35.15 35.71
N LEU A 136 -5.32 -36.00 34.82
CA LEU A 136 -6.17 -35.58 33.70
C LEU A 136 -7.57 -36.20 33.72
N LEU A 137 -7.73 -37.46 34.14
CA LEU A 137 -9.05 -38.11 34.14
C LEU A 137 -10.13 -37.37 34.96
N PRO A 138 -9.87 -36.83 36.17
CA PRO A 138 -10.88 -36.07 36.91
C PRO A 138 -11.35 -34.82 36.13
N PHE A 139 -10.42 -34.16 35.43
CA PHE A 139 -10.72 -33.00 34.60
C PHE A 139 -11.44 -33.39 33.31
N GLU A 140 -11.08 -34.50 32.65
CA GLU A 140 -11.78 -35.01 31.46
C GLU A 140 -13.25 -35.33 31.77
N GLN A 141 -13.52 -35.93 32.94
CA GLN A 141 -14.88 -36.19 33.40
C GLN A 141 -15.64 -34.89 33.66
N TYR A 142 -15.00 -33.89 34.29
CA TYR A 142 -15.61 -32.58 34.52
C TYR A 142 -15.91 -31.81 33.21
N ALA A 143 -14.98 -31.80 32.26
CA ALA A 143 -15.13 -31.11 30.98
C ALA A 143 -16.31 -31.64 30.14
N ARG A 144 -16.73 -32.90 30.37
CA ARG A 144 -17.92 -33.52 29.76
C ARG A 144 -19.24 -33.16 30.49
N THR A 145 -19.21 -32.53 31.66
CA THR A 145 -20.41 -32.09 32.36
C THR A 145 -20.94 -30.76 31.81
N ALA A 146 -22.25 -30.51 31.95
CA ALA A 146 -22.87 -29.28 31.49
C ALA A 146 -22.26 -28.02 32.14
N ASP A 147 -21.78 -28.11 33.39
CA ASP A 147 -21.16 -26.97 34.07
C ASP A 147 -19.70 -26.77 33.64
N GLY A 148 -18.96 -27.84 33.34
CA GLY A 148 -17.65 -27.76 32.70
C GLY A 148 -17.72 -27.10 31.31
N MET A 149 -18.73 -27.43 30.50
CA MET A 149 -18.97 -26.78 29.20
C MET A 149 -19.33 -25.28 29.35
N LYS A 150 -20.15 -24.92 30.36
CA LYS A 150 -20.47 -23.50 30.66
C LYS A 150 -19.24 -22.73 31.14
N GLU A 151 -18.40 -23.29 32.01
CA GLU A 151 -17.20 -22.61 32.51
C GLU A 151 -16.13 -22.46 31.40
N ALA A 152 -15.98 -23.48 30.55
CA ALA A 152 -15.16 -23.41 29.34
C ALA A 152 -15.66 -22.31 28.38
N GLY A 153 -16.98 -22.24 28.11
CA GLY A 153 -17.58 -21.20 27.29
C GLY A 153 -17.39 -19.79 27.86
N ARG A 154 -17.60 -19.59 29.17
CA ARG A 154 -17.32 -18.31 29.86
C ARG A 154 -15.86 -17.90 29.74
N ARG A 155 -14.91 -18.83 29.89
CA ARG A 155 -13.48 -18.52 29.75
C ARG A 155 -13.03 -18.35 28.30
N GLN A 156 -13.65 -19.03 27.34
CA GLN A 156 -13.40 -18.77 25.92
C GLN A 156 -13.89 -17.36 25.54
N ALA A 157 -15.03 -16.92 26.06
CA ALA A 157 -15.50 -15.54 25.92
C ALA A 157 -14.57 -14.53 26.62
N GLN A 158 -14.06 -14.80 27.83
CA GLN A 158 -13.07 -13.92 28.49
C GLN A 158 -11.71 -13.89 27.78
N ALA A 159 -11.25 -15.02 27.24
CA ALA A 159 -10.01 -15.10 26.47
C ALA A 159 -10.16 -14.41 25.11
N GLN A 160 -11.33 -14.49 24.48
CA GLN A 160 -11.69 -13.69 23.31
C GLN A 160 -11.75 -12.20 23.66
N ALA A 161 -12.31 -11.81 24.81
CA ALA A 161 -12.33 -10.41 25.25
C ALA A 161 -10.92 -9.86 25.55
N GLN A 162 -10.02 -10.65 26.15
CA GLN A 162 -8.62 -10.27 26.35
C GLN A 162 -7.83 -10.24 25.02
N ALA A 163 -8.07 -11.19 24.12
CA ALA A 163 -7.50 -11.15 22.77
C ALA A 163 -8.04 -9.96 21.96
N GLN A 164 -9.31 -9.58 22.15
CA GLN A 164 -9.93 -8.39 21.56
C GLN A 164 -9.38 -7.10 22.16
N ALA A 165 -9.08 -7.05 23.46
CA ALA A 165 -8.38 -5.91 24.07
C ALA A 165 -6.94 -5.77 23.55
N GLN A 166 -6.26 -6.87 23.23
CA GLN A 166 -4.95 -6.86 22.59
C GLN A 166 -5.04 -6.54 21.07
N SER A 167 -6.08 -7.00 20.38
CA SER A 167 -6.31 -6.69 18.96
C SER A 167 -6.96 -5.32 18.72
N ALA A 168 -7.56 -4.68 19.73
CA ALA A 168 -7.99 -3.28 19.66
C ALA A 168 -6.80 -2.31 19.55
N LYS A 169 -5.60 -2.75 19.96
CA LYS A 169 -4.33 -2.07 19.67
C LYS A 169 -3.75 -2.39 18.28
N ALA A 170 -4.42 -3.24 17.51
CA ALA A 170 -3.92 -3.78 16.24
C ALA A 170 -5.03 -4.12 15.23
N ARG A 171 -6.11 -3.32 15.17
CA ARG A 171 -7.01 -3.25 14.01
C ARG A 171 -7.95 -2.03 14.02
N VAL A 172 -7.43 -0.89 13.58
CA VAL A 172 -8.15 -0.16 12.53
C VAL A 172 -8.12 -1.07 11.28
N LEU A 173 -9.15 -0.99 10.42
CA LEU A 173 -9.43 -1.86 9.27
C LEU A 173 -9.96 -3.28 9.58
N SER A 174 -11.29 -3.39 9.65
CA SER A 174 -12.02 -4.58 9.16
C SER A 174 -13.44 -4.25 8.70
N GLY A 175 -13.85 -4.80 7.55
CA GLY A 175 -15.25 -4.88 7.09
C GLY A 175 -15.49 -4.22 5.71
N VAL A 176 -16.48 -4.61 4.89
CA VAL A 176 -17.68 -5.46 5.11
C VAL A 176 -18.10 -6.10 3.75
N SER A 177 -18.83 -7.22 3.58
CA SER A 177 -18.97 -8.55 4.24
C SER A 177 -19.98 -9.39 3.41
N PRO A 178 -19.81 -10.70 3.19
CA PRO A 178 -20.84 -11.52 2.54
C PRO A 178 -21.87 -12.11 3.54
N HIS A 179 -23.01 -12.54 3.00
CA HIS A 179 -24.14 -13.24 3.64
C HIS A 179 -24.67 -14.29 2.62
N SER A 180 -25.35 -15.39 2.95
CA SER A 180 -25.68 -16.01 4.26
C SER A 180 -26.34 -17.40 4.06
N ALA A 181 -26.16 -18.29 5.04
CA ALA A 181 -27.09 -19.37 5.46
C ALA A 181 -27.40 -20.59 4.53
N GLY A 182 -27.52 -21.76 5.17
CA GLY A 182 -28.35 -22.90 4.71
C GLY A 182 -29.70 -22.88 5.44
N PRO A 183 -30.29 -24.00 5.90
CA PRO A 183 -30.05 -25.42 5.58
C PRO A 183 -31.32 -26.14 5.07
N GLU A 184 -31.22 -27.33 4.46
CA GLU A 184 -32.41 -28.15 4.17
C GLU A 184 -32.23 -29.65 4.42
N GLY A 185 -33.33 -30.28 4.83
CA GLY A 185 -33.49 -31.71 4.92
C GLY A 185 -34.87 -32.11 5.45
N SER A 186 -35.87 -32.24 4.55
CA SER A 186 -36.70 -33.47 4.42
C SER A 186 -37.99 -33.30 3.58
N SER A 187 -38.07 -34.08 2.50
CA SER A 187 -39.27 -34.81 1.99
C SER A 187 -40.40 -34.11 1.21
N ARG A 188 -41.10 -34.95 0.40
CA ARG A 188 -42.29 -34.70 -0.48
C ARG A 188 -41.99 -33.90 -1.77
N VAL A 189 -42.58 -34.13 -2.95
CA VAL A 189 -43.75 -34.90 -3.46
C VAL A 189 -43.31 -35.57 -4.80
N GLN A 190 -43.45 -36.88 -5.00
CA GLN A 190 -44.58 -37.56 -5.69
C GLN A 190 -44.83 -37.17 -7.17
N SER A 191 -44.94 -38.23 -7.99
CA SER A 191 -45.17 -38.26 -9.44
C SER A 191 -46.47 -37.62 -9.93
N ASN A 192 -46.47 -37.16 -11.19
CA ASN A 192 -47.55 -37.21 -12.19
C ASN A 192 -47.09 -36.38 -13.42
N ASN A 193 -47.47 -36.58 -14.67
CA ASN A 193 -48.12 -37.62 -15.46
C ASN A 193 -48.10 -37.07 -16.89
N PHE A 194 -47.64 -37.83 -17.88
CA PHE A 194 -48.13 -37.68 -19.24
C PHE A 194 -48.41 -39.06 -19.83
N ALA A 195 -49.64 -39.52 -19.62
CA ALA A 195 -50.30 -40.42 -20.54
C ALA A 195 -50.79 -39.58 -21.76
N THR A 196 -51.31 -40.10 -22.88
CA THR A 196 -52.22 -41.24 -22.98
C THR A 196 -52.51 -41.58 -24.46
N ARG A 197 -53.03 -42.80 -24.72
CA ARG A 197 -53.91 -43.24 -25.84
C ARG A 197 -53.28 -43.54 -27.21
N LEU A 198 -53.82 -44.42 -28.05
CA LEU A 198 -54.77 -45.59 -28.01
C LEU A 198 -54.67 -46.22 -29.44
N THR A 199 -54.96 -47.49 -29.76
CA THR A 199 -56.28 -48.18 -29.80
C THR A 199 -56.11 -49.68 -30.17
N ASN A 200 -57.18 -50.47 -29.99
CA ASN A 200 -57.29 -51.93 -30.24
C ASN A 200 -57.21 -52.38 -31.71
N GLY A 201 -56.92 -53.69 -31.94
CA GLY A 201 -57.72 -54.46 -32.93
C GLY A 201 -57.10 -55.65 -33.70
N LYS A 202 -57.15 -56.86 -33.12
CA LYS A 202 -57.35 -58.19 -33.77
C LYS A 202 -56.38 -58.74 -34.85
N ASN A 203 -55.80 -59.89 -34.51
CA ASN A 203 -55.64 -61.14 -35.29
C ASN A 203 -55.05 -61.12 -36.72
N SER A 204 -53.84 -61.67 -36.83
CA SER A 204 -53.55 -62.73 -37.81
C SER A 204 -52.55 -63.73 -37.24
N THR A 205 -52.84 -65.02 -37.41
CA THR A 205 -51.93 -66.13 -37.07
C THR A 205 -50.92 -66.34 -38.19
N GLU A 206 -49.64 -66.50 -37.86
CA GLU A 206 -48.89 -67.72 -38.22
C GLU A 206 -47.53 -67.82 -37.51
N ARG A 207 -46.93 -69.02 -37.58
CA ARG A 207 -45.83 -69.48 -36.72
C ARG A 207 -44.50 -68.81 -37.06
N LEU A 208 -43.62 -68.65 -36.06
CA LEU A 208 -42.25 -69.20 -36.07
C LEU A 208 -41.52 -68.99 -34.73
N LYS A 209 -41.07 -70.11 -34.14
CA LYS A 209 -40.05 -70.29 -33.08
C LYS A 209 -40.08 -69.35 -31.86
N GLU A 210 -40.34 -69.95 -30.69
CA GLU A 210 -40.10 -69.34 -29.38
C GLU A 210 -38.64 -68.89 -29.26
N VAL A 211 -38.43 -67.58 -29.20
CA VAL A 211 -37.23 -67.00 -28.60
C VAL A 211 -37.55 -66.80 -27.13
N THR A 212 -36.82 -67.46 -26.24
CA THR A 212 -36.94 -67.27 -24.79
C THR A 212 -36.56 -65.83 -24.44
N ASN A 213 -37.57 -64.98 -24.20
CA ASN A 213 -37.36 -63.69 -23.56
C ASN A 213 -36.83 -63.94 -22.14
N PRO A 214 -35.74 -63.29 -21.70
CA PRO A 214 -35.23 -63.48 -20.34
C PRO A 214 -36.19 -62.87 -19.32
N ASP A 215 -36.52 -63.62 -18.25
CA ASP A 215 -37.47 -63.23 -17.18
C ASP A 215 -37.08 -61.95 -16.39
N VAL A 216 -35.93 -61.34 -16.68
CA VAL A 216 -35.45 -60.13 -16.00
C VAL A 216 -34.98 -59.09 -17.01
N LEU A 217 -35.65 -57.94 -17.02
CA LEU A 217 -35.22 -56.72 -17.71
C LEU A 217 -33.89 -56.23 -17.13
N LYS A 218 -32.78 -56.47 -17.82
CA LYS A 218 -31.48 -55.88 -17.52
C LYS A 218 -31.47 -54.40 -17.94
N ASN A 219 -31.99 -53.53 -17.07
CA ASN A 219 -31.94 -52.09 -17.29
C ASN A 219 -30.48 -51.60 -17.25
N TYR A 220 -29.92 -51.21 -18.38
CA TYR A 220 -28.60 -50.60 -18.43
C TYR A 220 -28.68 -49.17 -17.90
N LEU A 221 -28.14 -48.95 -16.70
CA LEU A 221 -27.88 -47.62 -16.18
C LEU A 221 -26.57 -47.11 -16.81
N PRO A 222 -26.59 -46.06 -17.65
CA PRO A 222 -25.37 -45.51 -18.23
C PRO A 222 -24.45 -44.98 -17.11
N TYR A 223 -23.15 -45.14 -17.30
CA TYR A 223 -22.15 -44.65 -16.34
C TYR A 223 -22.11 -43.12 -16.36
N THR A 224 -22.80 -42.50 -15.41
CA THR A 224 -22.75 -41.07 -15.14
C THR A 224 -21.77 -40.80 -14.00
N PHE A 225 -20.76 -39.97 -14.23
CA PHE A 225 -19.87 -39.44 -13.20
C PHE A 225 -19.88 -37.92 -13.24
N ILE A 226 -19.64 -37.28 -12.10
CA ILE A 226 -19.43 -35.83 -12.03
C ILE A 226 -17.93 -35.59 -12.23
N GLN A 227 -17.57 -34.66 -13.12
CA GLN A 227 -16.17 -34.34 -13.39
C GLN A 227 -15.64 -33.35 -12.33
N ASP A 228 -15.35 -33.86 -11.13
CA ASP A 228 -14.87 -33.07 -10.00
C ASP A 228 -13.43 -32.55 -10.18
N LYS A 229 -12.71 -33.00 -11.23
CA LYS A 229 -11.29 -32.67 -11.47
C LYS A 229 -11.10 -31.97 -12.83
N PRO A 230 -10.74 -30.66 -12.85
CA PRO A 230 -10.37 -29.98 -14.08
C PRO A 230 -9.15 -30.64 -14.72
N GLY A 231 -9.22 -30.97 -16.01
CA GLY A 231 -8.16 -31.68 -16.73
C GLY A 231 -7.84 -33.09 -16.21
N GLY A 232 -8.68 -33.68 -15.34
CA GLY A 232 -8.40 -34.95 -14.67
C GLY A 232 -7.39 -34.88 -13.51
N VAL A 233 -6.90 -33.69 -13.19
CA VAL A 233 -5.85 -33.45 -12.20
C VAL A 233 -6.41 -32.73 -10.97
N ASP A 234 -5.90 -33.06 -9.79
CA ASP A 234 -6.24 -32.39 -8.55
C ASP A 234 -5.36 -31.14 -8.36
N ILE A 235 -5.79 -30.03 -8.96
CA ILE A 235 -5.05 -28.77 -8.98
C ILE A 235 -4.79 -28.26 -7.56
N ILE A 236 -5.74 -28.40 -6.62
CA ILE A 236 -5.63 -27.88 -5.25
C ILE A 236 -4.50 -28.59 -4.49
N ASN A 237 -4.38 -29.91 -4.64
CA ASN A 237 -3.28 -30.64 -3.99
C ASN A 237 -1.93 -30.41 -4.68
N ILE A 238 -1.89 -30.15 -5.99
CA ILE A 238 -0.66 -29.73 -6.69
C ILE A 238 -0.25 -28.31 -6.29
N GLU A 239 -1.17 -27.36 -6.17
CA GLU A 239 -0.92 -25.98 -5.72
C GLU A 239 -0.23 -25.98 -4.35
N ARG A 240 -0.78 -26.73 -3.38
CA ARG A 240 -0.19 -26.89 -2.03
C ARG A 240 1.22 -27.50 -2.05
N LEU A 241 1.44 -28.51 -2.89
CA LEU A 241 2.76 -29.14 -3.03
C LEU A 241 3.76 -28.21 -3.75
N GLY A 242 3.29 -27.43 -4.72
CA GLY A 242 4.06 -26.41 -5.43
C GLY A 242 4.51 -25.28 -4.52
N GLU A 243 3.61 -24.74 -3.69
CA GLU A 243 3.95 -23.72 -2.68
C GLU A 243 5.02 -24.24 -1.70
N GLN A 244 4.89 -25.48 -1.22
CA GLN A 244 5.93 -26.11 -0.37
C GLN A 244 7.26 -26.32 -1.11
N LEU A 245 7.24 -26.63 -2.41
CA LEU A 245 8.44 -26.81 -3.21
C LEU A 245 9.15 -25.49 -3.50
N ASP A 246 8.40 -24.41 -3.74
CA ASP A 246 8.95 -23.07 -3.95
C ASP A 246 9.53 -22.48 -2.65
N ASP A 247 8.89 -22.70 -1.50
CA ASP A 247 9.43 -22.35 -0.17
C ASP A 247 10.79 -23.01 0.12
N MET A 248 10.98 -24.25 -0.35
CA MET A 248 12.19 -25.06 -0.13
C MET A 248 13.26 -24.89 -1.23
N LYS A 249 12.99 -24.10 -2.27
CA LYS A 249 13.88 -23.94 -3.43
C LYS A 249 15.03 -22.97 -3.10
N PRO A 250 16.30 -23.38 -3.24
CA PRO A 250 17.43 -22.46 -3.10
C PRO A 250 17.54 -21.59 -4.36
N VAL A 251 16.82 -20.47 -4.38
CA VAL A 251 16.79 -19.54 -5.54
C VAL A 251 18.02 -18.62 -5.56
N PHE A 252 18.38 -18.05 -4.41
CA PHE A 252 19.54 -17.18 -4.23
C PHE A 252 19.95 -17.14 -2.75
N LEU A 253 21.14 -16.61 -2.47
CA LEU A 253 21.70 -16.43 -1.13
C LEU A 253 20.79 -15.59 -0.22
N TYR A 254 20.77 -15.92 1.07
CA TYR A 254 20.21 -15.07 2.11
C TYR A 254 21.25 -14.08 2.65
N PHE A 255 20.78 -13.01 3.31
CA PHE A 255 21.65 -11.98 3.87
C PHE A 255 22.80 -12.53 4.76
N PRO A 256 22.59 -13.49 5.69
CA PRO A 256 23.68 -14.05 6.51
C PRO A 256 24.70 -14.92 5.73
N GLU A 257 24.38 -15.30 4.50
CA GLU A 257 25.20 -16.18 3.64
C GLU A 257 26.12 -15.38 2.70
N LEU A 258 25.91 -14.06 2.56
CA LEU A 258 26.71 -13.18 1.70
C LEU A 258 28.16 -13.03 2.15
N GLY A 259 28.44 -13.18 3.45
CA GLY A 259 29.79 -13.05 4.01
C GLY A 259 30.35 -11.63 3.89
N LYS A 260 31.54 -11.50 3.29
CA LYS A 260 32.21 -10.20 3.08
C LYS A 260 31.88 -9.67 1.69
N VAL A 261 31.22 -8.51 1.64
CA VAL A 261 30.83 -7.87 0.39
C VAL A 261 31.65 -6.61 0.14
N ASP A 262 32.25 -6.54 -1.05
CA ASP A 262 32.98 -5.37 -1.53
C ASP A 262 32.10 -4.56 -2.49
N ILE A 263 31.68 -3.37 -2.05
CA ILE A 263 30.84 -2.46 -2.83
C ILE A 263 31.54 -1.96 -4.10
N LYS A 264 32.87 -1.81 -4.10
CA LYS A 264 33.64 -1.39 -5.26
C LYS A 264 33.72 -2.52 -6.30
N ALA A 265 33.85 -3.77 -5.86
CA ALA A 265 33.74 -4.93 -6.75
C ALA A 265 32.36 -5.00 -7.43
N LEU A 266 31.27 -4.83 -6.65
CA LEU A 266 29.91 -4.80 -7.19
C LEU A 266 29.70 -3.69 -8.24
N ALA A 267 30.21 -2.48 -7.99
CA ALA A 267 30.14 -1.38 -8.96
C ALA A 267 30.91 -1.68 -10.26
N LEU A 268 32.01 -2.44 -10.17
CA LEU A 268 32.77 -2.90 -11.34
C LEU A 268 32.04 -4.04 -12.09
N SER A 269 31.42 -5.01 -11.39
CA SER A 269 30.57 -6.03 -12.00
C SER A 269 29.38 -5.40 -12.75
N ILE A 270 28.74 -4.36 -12.19
CA ILE A 270 27.72 -3.56 -12.88
C ILE A 270 28.27 -2.89 -14.14
N SER A 271 29.46 -2.30 -14.06
CA SER A 271 30.12 -1.61 -15.18
C SER A 271 30.70 -2.56 -16.24
N SER A 272 30.69 -3.87 -16.02
CA SER A 272 31.35 -4.85 -16.90
C SER A 272 30.62 -5.10 -18.23
N GLY A 273 29.33 -4.76 -18.31
CA GLY A 273 28.47 -5.10 -19.45
C GLY A 273 28.09 -6.60 -19.53
N ILE A 274 28.55 -7.44 -18.61
CA ILE A 274 28.24 -8.87 -18.59
C ILE A 274 26.93 -9.09 -17.82
N THR A 275 25.86 -9.48 -18.52
CA THR A 275 24.52 -9.70 -17.95
C THR A 275 24.53 -10.60 -16.71
N ALA A 276 25.35 -11.66 -16.68
CA ALA A 276 25.44 -12.53 -15.50
C ALA A 276 26.02 -11.81 -14.26
N GLU A 277 27.12 -11.06 -14.44
CA GLU A 277 27.75 -10.26 -13.38
C GLU A 277 26.82 -9.14 -12.88
N ILE A 278 26.14 -8.46 -13.81
CA ILE A 278 25.14 -7.43 -13.50
C ILE A 278 24.04 -8.02 -12.63
N ASN A 279 23.44 -9.14 -13.03
CA ASN A 279 22.36 -9.77 -12.26
C ASN A 279 22.82 -10.27 -10.88
N VAL A 280 24.02 -10.85 -10.76
CA VAL A 280 24.57 -11.24 -9.45
C VAL A 280 24.78 -10.01 -8.56
N ALA A 281 25.39 -8.95 -9.10
CA ALA A 281 25.66 -7.74 -8.34
C ALA A 281 24.38 -7.01 -7.90
N LEU A 282 23.39 -6.89 -8.80
CA LEU A 282 22.08 -6.29 -8.50
C LEU A 282 21.31 -7.10 -7.44
N ASN A 283 21.33 -8.43 -7.49
CA ASN A 283 20.69 -9.25 -6.46
C ASN A 283 21.36 -9.09 -5.07
N ILE A 284 22.69 -9.04 -5.03
CA ILE A 284 23.44 -8.78 -3.78
C ILE A 284 23.09 -7.40 -3.22
N LEU A 285 23.11 -6.35 -4.05
CA LEU A 285 22.75 -4.98 -3.63
C LEU A 285 21.29 -4.86 -3.20
N LEU A 286 20.37 -5.58 -3.83
CA LEU A 286 18.97 -5.60 -3.43
C LEU A 286 18.81 -6.20 -2.03
N ILE A 287 19.50 -7.31 -1.73
CA ILE A 287 19.47 -7.93 -0.40
C ILE A 287 20.05 -6.98 0.65
N ILE A 288 21.21 -6.38 0.38
CA ILE A 288 21.89 -5.47 1.32
C ILE A 288 21.07 -4.19 1.56
N SER A 289 20.52 -3.58 0.51
CA SER A 289 19.69 -2.37 0.63
C SER A 289 18.32 -2.62 1.27
N SER A 290 17.84 -3.87 1.28
CA SER A 290 16.57 -4.24 1.94
C SER A 290 16.70 -4.44 3.45
N ASP A 291 17.91 -4.54 4.01
CA ASP A 291 18.12 -4.63 5.45
C ASP A 291 18.21 -3.23 6.08
N PRO A 292 17.29 -2.86 7.00
CA PRO A 292 17.27 -1.51 7.59
C PRO A 292 18.45 -1.23 8.52
N ASN A 293 19.21 -2.26 8.93
CA ASN A 293 20.40 -2.11 9.77
C ASN A 293 21.64 -1.70 8.97
N ILE A 294 21.62 -1.87 7.64
CA ILE A 294 22.73 -1.49 6.77
C ILE A 294 22.42 -0.19 6.05
N GLN A 295 23.38 0.73 6.12
CA GLN A 295 23.38 1.95 5.32
C GLN A 295 24.57 1.88 4.37
N ILE A 296 24.30 1.98 3.06
CA ILE A 296 25.34 2.21 2.04
C ILE A 296 25.43 3.74 1.87
N PRO A 297 26.50 4.41 2.34
CA PRO A 297 26.67 5.84 2.17
C PRO A 297 27.14 6.16 0.74
N PHE A 298 26.28 6.75 -0.09
CA PHE A 298 26.64 7.10 -1.46
C PHE A 298 27.77 8.13 -1.56
N GLU A 299 27.95 8.97 -0.53
CA GLU A 299 29.08 9.91 -0.42
C GLU A 299 30.44 9.19 -0.52
N GLN A 300 30.56 8.00 0.07
CA GLN A 300 31.79 7.19 0.03
C GLN A 300 31.82 6.22 -1.16
N CYS A 301 30.67 6.01 -1.81
CA CYS A 301 30.45 5.03 -2.88
C CYS A 301 29.90 5.67 -4.16
N THR A 302 30.39 6.86 -4.53
CA THR A 302 29.94 7.61 -5.71
C THR A 302 30.01 6.80 -7.01
N ILE A 303 31.01 5.94 -7.15
CA ILE A 303 31.16 5.05 -8.32
C ILE A 303 29.99 4.06 -8.42
N LEU A 304 29.43 3.59 -7.30
CA LEU A 304 28.24 2.73 -7.33
C LEU A 304 27.02 3.51 -7.83
N LEU A 305 26.80 4.73 -7.32
CA LEU A 305 25.70 5.61 -7.72
C LEU A 305 25.75 5.89 -9.23
N ASP A 306 26.93 6.27 -9.73
CA ASP A 306 27.15 6.55 -11.14
C ASP A 306 26.91 5.31 -12.01
N SER A 307 27.42 4.14 -11.60
CA SER A 307 27.30 2.88 -12.36
C SER A 307 25.85 2.40 -12.44
N LEU A 308 25.11 2.45 -11.33
CA LEU A 308 23.68 2.11 -11.29
C LEU A 308 22.83 3.07 -12.13
N SER A 309 23.10 4.37 -12.05
CA SER A 309 22.35 5.39 -12.79
C SER A 309 22.58 5.26 -14.30
N LEU A 310 23.84 5.08 -14.72
CA LEU A 310 24.20 4.88 -16.12
C LEU A 310 23.62 3.57 -16.68
N LEU A 311 23.73 2.46 -15.95
CA LEU A 311 23.10 1.20 -16.36
C LEU A 311 21.58 1.37 -16.51
N GLY A 312 20.92 2.02 -15.55
CA GLY A 312 19.48 2.30 -15.60
C GLY A 312 19.07 3.12 -16.83
N LYS A 313 19.80 4.21 -17.14
CA LYS A 313 19.57 5.04 -18.35
C LYS A 313 19.73 4.20 -19.63
N ASN A 314 20.84 3.47 -19.74
CA ASN A 314 21.15 2.63 -20.91
C ASN A 314 20.10 1.53 -21.13
N ILE A 315 19.56 0.92 -20.06
CA ILE A 315 18.48 -0.07 -20.17
C ILE A 315 17.21 0.57 -20.74
N ILE A 316 16.81 1.76 -20.29
CA ILE A 316 15.63 2.46 -20.80
C ILE A 316 15.80 2.79 -22.29
N GLU A 317 16.96 3.29 -22.69
CA GLU A 317 17.26 3.61 -24.10
C GLU A 317 17.28 2.37 -24.99
N THR A 318 17.82 1.25 -24.50
CA THR A 318 17.81 -0.05 -25.18
C THR A 318 16.39 -0.60 -25.34
N LEU A 319 15.55 -0.49 -24.30
CA LEU A 319 14.15 -0.93 -24.35
C LEU A 319 13.30 -0.04 -25.29
N ALA A 320 13.68 1.23 -25.46
CA ALA A 320 12.94 2.20 -26.26
C ALA A 320 13.31 2.22 -27.76
N THR A 321 14.41 1.56 -28.14
CA THR A 321 14.86 1.41 -29.53
C THR A 321 14.62 -0.04 -30.00
N PRO A 322 13.45 -0.36 -30.58
CA PRO A 322 13.06 -1.74 -30.90
C PRO A 322 13.87 -2.43 -32.01
N ASN A 323 14.91 -1.77 -32.53
CA ASN A 323 15.83 -2.29 -33.55
C ASN A 323 17.28 -2.13 -33.13
N SER A 324 17.79 -3.10 -32.37
CA SER A 324 19.10 -3.64 -32.71
C SER A 324 18.99 -5.15 -32.81
N ASP A 325 19.23 -5.67 -34.01
CA ASP A 325 19.84 -6.98 -34.14
C ASP A 325 21.11 -6.96 -33.29
N TYR A 326 21.03 -7.48 -32.07
CA TYR A 326 22.18 -8.06 -31.41
C TYR A 326 22.54 -9.35 -32.17
N LYS A 327 22.99 -9.17 -33.42
CA LYS A 327 24.13 -9.93 -33.88
C LYS A 327 25.14 -9.83 -32.76
N LEU A 328 25.46 -10.99 -32.17
CA LEU A 328 26.81 -11.21 -31.72
C LEU A 328 27.72 -10.58 -32.78
N GLU A 329 28.54 -9.60 -32.39
CA GLU A 329 29.84 -9.49 -33.04
C GLU A 329 30.55 -10.79 -32.71
N SER A 330 30.32 -11.79 -33.57
CA SER A 330 31.10 -12.99 -33.64
C SER A 330 32.52 -12.56 -33.90
N SER A 331 33.32 -12.58 -32.84
CA SER A 331 34.74 -12.86 -32.92
C SER A 331 35.47 -12.12 -34.05
N LYS A 332 35.76 -10.84 -33.82
CA LYS A 332 37.11 -10.40 -34.14
C LYS A 332 38.05 -11.09 -33.16
N GLU A 333 38.42 -12.33 -33.49
CA GLU A 333 39.58 -13.01 -32.93
C GLU A 333 40.83 -12.23 -33.36
N SER A 334 41.09 -11.12 -32.68
CA SER A 334 42.39 -10.46 -32.74
C SER A 334 43.37 -11.32 -31.95
N ASN A 335 43.98 -12.26 -32.68
CA ASN A 335 45.15 -13.07 -32.34
C ASN A 335 45.69 -12.86 -30.92
N ILE A 336 45.50 -13.86 -30.05
CA ILE A 336 46.25 -13.96 -28.80
C ILE A 336 47.68 -14.38 -29.14
N GLU A 337 48.46 -13.45 -29.69
CA GLU A 337 49.91 -13.54 -29.68
C GLU A 337 50.42 -13.04 -28.33
N SER A 338 51.22 -13.88 -27.69
CA SER A 338 51.79 -13.65 -26.37
C SER A 338 52.68 -12.41 -26.35
N MET A 339 52.31 -11.38 -25.59
CA MET A 339 53.22 -10.26 -25.30
C MET A 339 53.35 -10.00 -23.80
N SER A 340 54.18 -10.85 -23.18
CA SER A 340 54.63 -10.75 -21.79
C SER A 340 55.57 -9.56 -21.58
N HIS A 341 55.03 -8.36 -21.43
CA HIS A 341 55.76 -7.22 -20.86
C HIS A 341 54.89 -6.48 -19.85
N LYS A 342 55.27 -6.54 -18.56
CA LYS A 342 54.64 -5.75 -17.48
C LYS A 342 54.57 -4.29 -17.90
N SER A 343 53.36 -3.77 -17.98
CA SER A 343 53.07 -2.46 -18.52
C SER A 343 53.66 -1.35 -17.65
N ARG A 344 53.89 -0.19 -18.27
CA ARG A 344 54.14 1.05 -17.54
C ARG A 344 52.95 1.39 -16.62
N ILE A 345 51.74 0.94 -16.97
CA ILE A 345 50.55 1.02 -16.12
C ILE A 345 50.74 0.19 -14.84
N ASP A 346 51.20 -1.07 -14.92
CA ASP A 346 51.37 -1.94 -13.75
C ASP A 346 52.36 -1.35 -12.74
N LYS A 347 53.46 -0.76 -13.23
CA LYS A 347 54.47 -0.08 -12.39
C LYS A 347 53.96 1.23 -11.79
N VAL A 348 53.01 1.90 -12.45
CA VAL A 348 52.30 3.05 -11.89
C VAL A 348 51.32 2.58 -10.81
N PHE A 349 50.55 1.53 -11.08
CA PHE A 349 49.59 0.94 -10.15
C PHE A 349 50.24 0.43 -8.86
N GLU A 350 51.36 -0.31 -8.94
CA GLU A 350 52.16 -0.72 -7.76
C GLU A 350 52.76 0.45 -6.97
N LYS A 351 52.99 1.61 -7.62
CA LYS A 351 53.58 2.79 -6.99
C LYS A 351 52.52 3.62 -6.24
N TYR A 352 51.30 3.71 -6.77
CA TYR A 352 50.21 4.46 -6.14
C TYR A 352 49.44 3.64 -5.09
N SER A 353 49.28 2.31 -5.28
CA SER A 353 48.62 1.44 -4.28
C SER A 353 49.36 1.38 -2.93
N LYS A 354 50.68 1.61 -2.92
CA LYS A 354 51.48 1.71 -1.68
C LYS A 354 51.42 3.08 -0.99
N GLY A 355 50.74 4.06 -1.59
CA GLY A 355 50.70 5.45 -1.12
C GLY A 355 49.30 5.96 -0.71
N HIS A 356 48.24 5.16 -0.84
CA HIS A 356 46.88 5.54 -0.48
C HIS A 356 46.22 4.46 0.38
N ASN A 357 46.25 4.67 1.70
CA ASN A 357 45.27 4.08 2.60
C ASN A 357 43.95 4.88 2.48
N SER A 358 43.31 4.81 1.31
CA SER A 358 41.88 5.13 1.24
C SER A 358 41.16 4.09 2.09
N SER A 359 40.25 4.50 2.97
CA SER A 359 39.61 3.56 3.89
C SER A 359 38.58 2.69 3.16
N ASP A 360 38.95 1.44 2.88
CA ASP A 360 38.05 0.44 2.31
C ASP A 360 36.77 0.30 3.16
N TYR A 361 35.63 0.75 2.64
CA TYR A 361 34.34 0.60 3.29
C TYR A 361 33.86 -0.85 3.13
N THR A 362 34.30 -1.71 4.04
CA THR A 362 33.97 -3.14 4.07
C THR A 362 32.93 -3.42 5.14
N ILE A 363 31.75 -3.87 4.72
CA ILE A 363 30.70 -4.31 5.64
C ILE A 363 30.99 -5.78 6.00
N GLN A 364 31.38 -6.03 7.25
CA GLN A 364 31.50 -7.39 7.78
C GLN A 364 30.23 -7.77 8.52
N VAL A 365 29.52 -8.75 7.98
CA VAL A 365 28.35 -9.39 8.60
C VAL A 365 28.82 -10.72 9.20
N ASP A 366 28.65 -10.89 10.52
CA ASP A 366 28.91 -12.17 11.16
C ASP A 366 27.74 -13.15 10.92
N SER A 367 28.06 -14.28 10.29
CA SER A 367 27.12 -15.31 9.87
C SER A 367 26.41 -16.01 11.05
N PHE A 368 26.93 -15.87 12.28
CA PHE A 368 26.30 -16.43 13.49
C PHE A 368 25.44 -15.46 14.31
N THR A 369 25.66 -14.15 14.20
CA THR A 369 24.98 -13.15 15.05
C THR A 369 24.13 -12.14 14.29
N SER A 370 24.31 -12.01 12.97
CA SER A 370 23.64 -10.98 12.13
C SER A 370 23.87 -9.54 12.62
N GLN A 371 24.96 -9.29 13.34
CA GLN A 371 25.36 -7.97 13.82
C GLN A 371 26.59 -7.44 13.06
N ILE A 372 26.68 -6.11 12.95
CA ILE A 372 27.81 -5.42 12.31
C ILE A 372 28.94 -5.26 13.34
N VAL A 373 30.11 -5.82 13.05
CA VAL A 373 31.30 -5.62 13.89
C VAL A 373 31.94 -4.26 13.57
N ILE A 374 31.55 -3.23 14.33
CA ILE A 374 32.19 -1.91 14.27
C ILE A 374 33.54 -2.00 14.98
N ASN A 375 34.65 -1.97 14.23
CA ASN A 375 35.99 -1.88 14.80
C ASN A 375 36.27 -0.46 15.34
N PRO A 376 36.42 -0.25 16.67
CA PRO A 376 36.52 1.08 17.26
C PRO A 376 37.98 1.59 17.27
N ALA A 377 38.59 1.70 16.09
CA ALA A 377 39.98 2.14 15.97
C ALA A 377 40.25 2.92 14.66
N ARG A 378 39.95 4.22 14.67
CA ARG A 378 40.58 5.27 13.84
C ARG A 378 40.15 6.66 14.32
N SER A 379 40.95 7.23 15.21
CA SER A 379 40.88 8.63 15.61
C SER A 379 42.10 9.37 15.08
N LEU A 380 41.89 10.58 14.57
CA LEU A 380 42.90 11.61 14.26
C LEU A 380 43.89 11.30 13.12
N ASP A 381 43.80 12.07 12.04
CA ASP A 381 44.76 13.15 11.81
C ASP A 381 44.23 14.14 10.75
N GLU A 382 44.19 15.43 11.11
CA GLU A 382 43.91 16.52 10.18
C GLU A 382 45.19 16.92 9.40
N ASN A 383 45.01 17.68 8.32
CA ASN A 383 46.06 18.36 7.54
C ASN A 383 47.00 17.47 6.69
N LYS A 384 46.66 17.32 5.40
CA LYS A 384 47.64 17.44 4.31
C LYS A 384 47.01 17.97 3.02
N LYS A 385 47.76 18.83 2.33
CA LYS A 385 47.33 19.57 1.14
C LYS A 385 47.01 18.64 -0.03
N VAL A 386 45.91 18.93 -0.72
CA VAL A 386 45.53 18.33 -2.02
C VAL A 386 46.51 18.81 -3.11
N PRO A 387 47.10 17.91 -3.91
CA PRO A 387 47.72 18.26 -5.19
C PRO A 387 46.91 17.75 -6.38
N ASN A 388 46.56 18.69 -7.27
CA ASN A 388 45.97 18.58 -8.60
C ASN A 388 45.67 17.17 -9.16
N PHE A 389 44.39 16.92 -9.41
CA PHE A 389 43.96 15.92 -10.40
C PHE A 389 44.56 16.25 -11.78
N ILE A 390 45.05 15.21 -12.47
CA ILE A 390 45.22 15.27 -13.92
C ILE A 390 43.93 14.74 -14.52
N THR A 391 43.15 15.65 -15.13
CA THR A 391 41.97 15.31 -15.91
C THR A 391 42.38 14.40 -17.06
N ILE A 392 41.82 13.18 -17.13
CA ILE A 392 41.85 12.41 -18.37
C ILE A 392 40.64 12.88 -19.18
N GLU A 393 40.86 13.91 -19.99
CA GLU A 393 39.88 14.44 -20.94
C GLU A 393 39.64 13.42 -22.06
N GLY A 394 38.71 12.51 -21.81
CA GLY A 394 37.94 11.85 -22.85
C GLY A 394 36.52 12.42 -22.81
N GLU A 395 36.29 13.55 -23.49
CA GLU A 395 34.97 14.16 -23.60
C GLU A 395 34.05 13.26 -24.45
N ILE A 396 33.38 12.31 -23.79
CA ILE A 396 32.11 11.81 -24.29
C ILE A 396 31.12 12.95 -24.08
N TYR A 397 30.76 13.64 -25.17
CA TYR A 397 29.67 14.60 -25.22
C TYR A 397 28.33 13.86 -25.04
N ASP A 398 28.07 13.39 -23.83
CA ASP A 398 26.78 12.83 -23.46
C ASP A 398 25.81 14.01 -23.33
N SER A 399 24.89 14.13 -24.29
CA SER A 399 23.81 15.12 -24.22
C SER A 399 23.04 14.91 -22.91
N PRO A 400 22.78 15.98 -22.12
CA PRO A 400 22.01 15.85 -20.87
C PRO A 400 20.57 15.37 -21.11
N TYR A 401 20.09 15.43 -22.35
CA TYR A 401 18.83 14.84 -22.78
C TYR A 401 19.10 13.57 -23.57
N SER A 402 18.49 12.46 -23.13
CA SER A 402 18.34 11.26 -23.94
C SER A 402 17.63 11.59 -25.25
N SER A 403 18.01 10.95 -26.35
CA SER A 403 17.36 11.09 -27.66
C SER A 403 15.84 10.84 -27.59
N LEU A 404 15.41 10.05 -26.61
CA LEU A 404 14.01 9.76 -26.29
C LEU A 404 13.13 10.99 -26.02
N MET A 405 13.72 12.07 -25.51
CA MET A 405 13.02 13.32 -25.15
C MET A 405 12.93 14.32 -26.31
N SER A 406 13.60 14.03 -27.44
CA SER A 406 13.60 14.87 -28.65
C SER A 406 12.68 14.37 -29.79
N ASP A 407 12.03 13.22 -29.62
CA ASP A 407 11.11 12.67 -30.62
C ASP A 407 9.89 13.58 -30.86
N SER A 408 9.33 13.54 -32.06
CA SER A 408 8.08 14.24 -32.38
C SER A 408 6.88 13.48 -31.79
N PHE A 409 6.16 14.09 -30.84
CA PHE A 409 5.09 13.40 -30.10
C PHE A 409 3.74 13.45 -30.83
N HIS A 410 3.13 12.27 -31.01
CA HIS A 410 1.76 12.15 -31.53
C HIS A 410 0.70 11.93 -30.44
N GLN A 411 1.08 11.48 -29.24
CA GLN A 411 0.18 11.30 -28.10
C GLN A 411 0.97 11.34 -26.79
N PHE A 412 0.48 12.09 -25.79
CA PHE A 412 1.02 12.12 -24.42
C PHE A 412 -0.15 12.26 -23.44
N GLU A 413 -0.46 11.22 -22.67
CA GLU A 413 -1.59 11.17 -21.74
C GLU A 413 -1.10 10.81 -20.33
N ILE A 414 -1.48 11.58 -19.32
CA ILE A 414 -1.10 11.35 -17.91
C ILE A 414 -1.88 10.16 -17.35
N PRO A 415 -1.23 9.00 -17.08
CA PRO A 415 -1.92 7.79 -16.67
C PRO A 415 -2.45 7.90 -15.24
N LYS A 416 -3.72 7.56 -15.02
CA LYS A 416 -4.34 7.65 -13.69
C LYS A 416 -4.13 6.37 -12.87
N TYR A 417 -3.81 6.54 -11.59
CA TYR A 417 -3.47 5.45 -10.67
C TYR A 417 -4.53 4.34 -10.64
N LEU A 418 -5.81 4.70 -10.53
CA LEU A 418 -6.92 3.74 -10.52
C LEU A 418 -7.02 2.96 -11.85
N HIS A 419 -6.86 3.64 -13.00
CA HIS A 419 -6.83 2.99 -14.30
C HIS A 419 -5.64 2.01 -14.43
N MET A 420 -4.45 2.41 -13.97
CA MET A 420 -3.28 1.51 -13.94
C MET A 420 -3.48 0.30 -13.03
N LEU A 421 -4.21 0.43 -11.91
CA LEU A 421 -4.58 -0.72 -11.07
C LEU A 421 -5.54 -1.68 -11.80
N HIS A 422 -6.55 -1.15 -12.50
CA HIS A 422 -7.46 -1.96 -13.30
C HIS A 422 -6.72 -2.64 -14.48
N GLU A 423 -5.78 -1.95 -15.13
CA GLU A 423 -4.91 -2.51 -16.17
C GLU A 423 -4.06 -3.66 -15.61
N CYS A 424 -3.43 -3.48 -14.44
CA CYS A 424 -2.66 -4.52 -13.76
C CYS A 424 -3.52 -5.75 -13.42
N ARG A 425 -4.79 -5.54 -13.03
CA ARG A 425 -5.72 -6.63 -12.73
C ARG A 425 -6.20 -7.33 -13.99
N ALA A 426 -6.59 -6.60 -15.03
CA ALA A 426 -7.01 -7.17 -16.31
C ALA A 426 -5.89 -8.01 -16.94
N GLN A 427 -4.63 -7.54 -16.89
CA GLN A 427 -3.46 -8.31 -17.32
C GLN A 427 -3.17 -9.53 -16.42
N ALA A 428 -3.58 -9.50 -15.14
CA ALA A 428 -3.41 -10.63 -14.22
C ALA A 428 -4.51 -11.70 -14.33
N ASP A 429 -5.72 -11.28 -14.70
CA ASP A 429 -6.89 -12.15 -14.88
C ASP A 429 -6.94 -12.75 -16.31
N ASP A 430 -6.12 -12.27 -17.27
CA ASP A 430 -6.02 -12.81 -18.63
C ASP A 430 -5.23 -14.13 -18.70
N LEU A 431 -5.94 -15.23 -18.98
CA LEU A 431 -5.39 -16.58 -19.16
C LEU A 431 -4.48 -16.72 -20.39
N GLY A 432 -4.62 -15.84 -21.40
CA GLY A 432 -3.77 -15.84 -22.59
C GLY A 432 -2.42 -15.16 -22.38
N PHE A 433 -2.31 -14.25 -21.41
CA PHE A 433 -1.11 -13.49 -21.14
C PHE A 433 -0.17 -14.23 -20.18
N ASN A 434 1.06 -14.52 -20.61
CA ASN A 434 2.03 -15.24 -19.79
C ASN A 434 2.72 -14.30 -18.79
N ILE A 435 2.05 -14.01 -17.67
CA ILE A 435 2.58 -13.23 -16.52
C ILE A 435 3.89 -13.85 -15.99
N TYR A 436 4.01 -15.18 -16.08
CA TYR A 436 5.16 -15.94 -15.57
C TYR A 436 6.23 -16.23 -16.63
N LYS A 437 6.25 -15.46 -17.74
CA LYS A 437 7.25 -15.56 -18.80
C LYS A 437 8.64 -15.45 -18.19
N LYS A 438 9.42 -16.53 -18.29
CA LYS A 438 10.73 -16.62 -17.64
C LYS A 438 11.74 -15.75 -18.37
N SER A 439 12.57 -15.03 -17.61
CA SER A 439 13.57 -14.08 -18.09
C SER A 439 14.54 -14.71 -19.10
N TYR A 440 14.94 -15.97 -18.90
CA TYR A 440 15.82 -16.69 -19.84
C TYR A 440 15.20 -16.94 -21.24
N LEU A 441 13.89 -16.73 -21.44
CA LEU A 441 13.22 -16.84 -22.73
C LEU A 441 13.13 -15.51 -23.48
N ASP A 442 13.41 -14.37 -22.84
CA ASP A 442 13.19 -13.05 -23.41
C ASP A 442 14.10 -11.98 -22.80
N LYS A 443 14.97 -11.40 -23.65
CA LYS A 443 15.88 -10.32 -23.27
C LYS A 443 15.14 -9.07 -22.77
N GLN A 444 13.94 -8.77 -23.28
CA GLN A 444 13.14 -7.63 -22.81
C GLN A 444 12.70 -7.84 -21.35
N VAL A 445 12.37 -9.09 -20.97
CA VAL A 445 12.02 -9.43 -19.57
C VAL A 445 13.24 -9.26 -18.66
N VAL A 446 14.43 -9.73 -19.06
CA VAL A 446 15.68 -9.53 -18.29
C VAL A 446 15.93 -8.05 -18.02
N LEU A 447 15.90 -7.22 -19.07
CA LEU A 447 16.13 -5.78 -18.96
C LEU A 447 15.08 -5.08 -18.06
N ILE A 448 13.81 -5.48 -18.13
CA ILE A 448 12.76 -4.97 -17.24
C ILE A 448 12.97 -5.41 -15.78
N GLU A 449 13.49 -6.61 -15.54
CA GLU A 449 13.82 -7.10 -14.18
C GLU A 449 15.07 -6.44 -13.60
N GLU A 450 16.12 -6.21 -14.40
CA GLU A 450 17.30 -5.44 -14.02
C GLU A 450 16.92 -4.01 -13.65
N LEU A 451 16.15 -3.32 -14.51
CA LEU A 451 15.64 -1.97 -14.25
C LEU A 451 14.75 -1.93 -12.99
N SER A 452 13.88 -2.93 -12.80
CA SER A 452 13.04 -3.10 -11.60
C SER A 452 13.87 -3.28 -10.34
N THR A 453 15.05 -3.88 -10.44
CA THR A 453 15.96 -4.09 -9.30
C THR A 453 16.72 -2.80 -8.98
N ILE A 454 17.21 -2.10 -10.01
CA ILE A 454 17.86 -0.78 -9.87
C ILE A 454 16.92 0.24 -9.22
N SER A 455 15.67 0.32 -9.69
CA SER A 455 14.66 1.24 -9.15
C SER A 455 14.35 0.95 -7.67
N LEU A 456 14.24 -0.33 -7.30
CA LEU A 456 14.01 -0.75 -5.91
C LEU A 456 15.22 -0.49 -5.00
N ILE A 457 16.45 -0.71 -5.47
CA ILE A 457 17.69 -0.36 -4.75
C ILE A 457 17.72 1.15 -4.45
N PHE A 458 17.46 1.99 -5.45
CA PHE A 458 17.43 3.45 -5.25
C PHE A 458 16.33 3.88 -4.29
N ARG A 459 15.13 3.30 -4.38
CA ARG A 459 14.06 3.54 -3.41
C ARG A 459 14.50 3.18 -1.99
N ASN A 460 15.03 1.98 -1.78
CA ASN A 460 15.49 1.54 -0.47
C ASN A 460 16.56 2.49 0.10
N LEU A 461 17.57 2.84 -0.69
CA LEU A 461 18.67 3.70 -0.26
C LEU A 461 18.28 5.18 -0.09
N SER A 462 17.14 5.62 -0.63
CA SER A 462 16.58 6.97 -0.41
C SER A 462 15.91 7.16 0.97
N PHE A 463 15.74 6.10 1.76
CA PHE A 463 15.26 6.24 3.14
C PHE A 463 16.38 6.59 4.13
N ALA A 464 17.65 6.45 3.73
CA ALA A 464 18.78 6.89 4.54
C ALA A 464 19.04 8.38 4.31
N GLY A 465 18.72 9.23 5.29
CA GLY A 465 18.78 10.70 5.14
C GLY A 465 20.12 11.25 4.62
N ASN A 466 21.25 10.61 4.96
CA ASN A 466 22.58 10.98 4.46
C ASN A 466 22.72 10.84 2.92
N ASN A 467 21.95 9.94 2.30
CA ASN A 467 21.95 9.73 0.86
C ASN A 467 21.09 10.74 0.11
N ASN A 468 20.12 11.41 0.76
CA ASN A 468 19.13 12.24 0.08
C ASN A 468 19.77 13.42 -0.67
N LEU A 469 20.71 14.11 -0.03
CA LEU A 469 21.45 15.21 -0.65
C LEU A 469 22.34 14.71 -1.81
N VAL A 470 23.01 13.57 -1.64
CA VAL A 470 23.90 12.97 -2.66
C VAL A 470 23.09 12.57 -3.90
N LEU A 471 21.91 11.97 -3.71
CA LEU A 471 20.98 11.65 -4.79
C LEU A 471 20.45 12.92 -5.48
N ALA A 472 20.06 13.93 -4.71
CA ALA A 472 19.52 15.19 -5.24
C ALA A 472 20.56 16.03 -6.02
N THR A 473 21.85 15.93 -5.67
CA THR A 473 22.94 16.66 -6.34
C THR A 473 23.56 15.88 -7.51
N SER A 474 23.36 14.56 -7.59
CA SER A 474 23.96 13.74 -8.65
C SER A 474 23.23 13.90 -9.99
N GLY A 475 23.86 14.64 -10.92
CA GLY A 475 23.33 14.85 -12.27
C GLY A 475 22.97 13.55 -13.00
N LYS A 476 23.85 12.53 -12.97
CA LYS A 476 23.60 11.22 -13.61
C LYS A 476 22.39 10.50 -13.03
N TYR A 477 22.15 10.64 -11.72
CA TYR A 477 20.98 10.07 -11.07
C TYR A 477 19.70 10.82 -11.46
N LEU A 478 19.75 12.16 -11.51
CA LEU A 478 18.64 12.98 -11.98
C LEU A 478 18.30 12.64 -13.45
N ASP A 479 19.29 12.53 -14.32
CA ASP A 479 19.12 12.12 -15.73
C ASP A 479 18.41 10.77 -15.82
N PHE A 480 18.81 9.79 -15.00
CA PHE A 480 18.16 8.48 -14.91
C PHE A 480 16.70 8.56 -14.44
N ILE A 481 16.41 9.19 -13.29
CA ILE A 481 15.04 9.21 -12.74
C ILE A 481 14.08 10.02 -13.63
N PHE A 482 14.51 11.13 -14.22
CA PHE A 482 13.68 11.88 -15.17
C PHE A 482 13.45 11.09 -16.48
N THR A 483 14.45 10.37 -16.97
CA THR A 483 14.30 9.47 -18.13
C THR A 483 13.34 8.31 -17.82
N LEU A 484 13.40 7.74 -16.62
CA LEU A 484 12.47 6.71 -16.16
C LEU A 484 11.03 7.23 -16.06
N ILE A 485 10.81 8.38 -15.42
CA ILE A 485 9.48 9.00 -15.31
C ILE A 485 8.91 9.29 -16.69
N TYR A 486 9.71 9.93 -17.55
CA TYR A 486 9.32 10.22 -18.93
C TYR A 486 8.94 8.95 -19.70
N ALA A 487 9.75 7.89 -19.66
CA ALA A 487 9.44 6.63 -20.31
C ALA A 487 8.13 5.99 -19.78
N THR A 488 7.93 5.95 -18.46
CA THR A 488 6.72 5.35 -17.86
C THR A 488 5.43 6.10 -18.20
N ILE A 489 5.50 7.42 -18.40
CA ILE A 489 4.34 8.25 -18.78
C ILE A 489 4.14 8.24 -20.30
N ALA A 490 5.14 8.65 -21.08
CA ALA A 490 5.02 8.90 -22.51
C ALA A 490 5.04 7.63 -23.39
N LYS A 491 5.81 6.60 -23.01
CA LYS A 491 6.09 5.43 -23.87
C LYS A 491 5.67 4.12 -23.18
N ARG A 492 4.35 3.93 -23.02
CA ARG A 492 3.74 2.75 -22.38
C ARG A 492 4.24 1.41 -22.95
N ASP A 493 4.36 1.32 -24.27
CA ASP A 493 4.62 0.06 -25.00
C ASP A 493 6.02 -0.53 -24.77
N ILE A 494 6.94 0.25 -24.19
CA ILE A 494 8.27 -0.20 -23.77
C ILE A 494 8.17 -1.30 -22.69
N PHE A 495 7.14 -1.24 -21.84
CA PHE A 495 7.00 -2.10 -20.66
C PHE A 495 5.99 -3.22 -20.91
N LEU A 496 6.49 -4.46 -21.07
CA LEU A 496 5.67 -5.66 -21.27
C LEU A 496 4.63 -5.89 -20.14
N PHE A 497 4.96 -5.49 -18.90
CA PHE A 497 4.11 -5.71 -17.73
C PHE A 497 3.60 -4.39 -17.13
N ALA A 498 2.28 -4.19 -17.14
CA ALA A 498 1.63 -3.02 -16.52
C ALA A 498 1.98 -2.90 -15.03
N ARG A 499 2.11 -4.04 -14.33
CA ARG A 499 2.54 -4.10 -12.93
C ARG A 499 3.95 -3.52 -12.72
N LYS A 500 4.89 -3.78 -13.63
CA LYS A 500 6.25 -3.23 -13.55
C LYS A 500 6.25 -1.73 -13.82
N ARG A 501 5.53 -1.27 -14.86
CA ARG A 501 5.29 0.16 -15.14
C ARG A 501 4.76 0.91 -13.92
N LEU A 502 3.73 0.37 -13.25
CA LEU A 502 3.16 0.94 -12.03
C LEU A 502 4.15 0.93 -10.85
N SER A 503 4.96 -0.13 -10.70
CA SER A 503 6.04 -0.16 -9.70
C SER A 503 7.06 0.96 -9.92
N PHE A 504 7.56 1.15 -11.15
CA PHE A 504 8.50 2.23 -11.48
C PHE A 504 7.96 3.61 -11.09
N MET A 505 6.70 3.90 -11.41
CA MET A 505 6.08 5.19 -11.04
C MET A 505 5.95 5.35 -9.52
N LYS A 506 5.61 4.29 -8.77
CA LYS A 506 5.53 4.30 -7.31
C LYS A 506 6.90 4.47 -6.65
N ASP A 507 7.91 3.82 -7.20
CA ASP A 507 9.26 3.87 -6.66
C ASP A 507 9.87 5.26 -6.91
N SER A 508 9.70 5.84 -8.11
CA SER A 508 10.06 7.25 -8.39
C SER A 508 9.32 8.26 -7.51
N LEU A 509 8.01 8.09 -7.30
CA LEU A 509 7.23 8.95 -6.39
C LEU A 509 7.77 8.87 -4.95
N THR A 510 8.08 7.67 -4.47
CA THR A 510 8.65 7.45 -3.13
C THR A 510 10.01 8.14 -2.98
N VAL A 511 10.90 8.00 -3.97
CA VAL A 511 12.21 8.66 -3.93
C VAL A 511 12.06 10.18 -3.94
N PHE A 512 11.21 10.74 -4.80
CA PHE A 512 10.99 12.20 -4.81
C PHE A 512 10.42 12.71 -3.48
N SER A 513 9.48 12.02 -2.83
CA SER A 513 9.00 12.39 -1.49
C SER A 513 10.16 12.53 -0.48
N ASN A 514 11.21 11.71 -0.62
CA ASN A 514 12.43 11.77 0.20
C ASN A 514 13.43 12.86 -0.24
N ILE A 515 13.70 13.04 -1.55
CA ILE A 515 14.84 13.86 -2.04
C ILE A 515 14.46 15.25 -2.57
N ILE A 516 13.21 15.47 -3.00
CA ILE A 516 12.84 16.63 -3.85
C ILE A 516 13.07 18.00 -3.20
N HIS A 517 13.08 18.05 -1.87
CA HIS A 517 13.37 19.26 -1.09
C HIS A 517 14.78 19.83 -1.34
N ALA A 518 15.70 19.02 -1.87
CA ALA A 518 17.07 19.40 -2.21
C ALA A 518 17.37 19.35 -3.72
N VAL A 519 16.36 19.14 -4.57
CA VAL A 519 16.52 19.06 -6.04
C VAL A 519 16.33 20.44 -6.66
N ASP A 520 17.39 20.98 -7.25
CA ASP A 520 17.32 22.14 -8.13
C ASP A 520 16.88 21.70 -9.54
N VAL A 521 15.67 22.12 -9.94
CA VAL A 521 15.09 21.69 -11.23
C VAL A 521 15.71 22.47 -12.38
N ARG A 522 16.40 21.77 -13.28
CA ARG A 522 17.25 22.34 -14.33
C ARG A 522 16.41 22.83 -15.50
N SER A 523 15.49 22.01 -15.99
CA SER A 523 14.69 22.29 -17.20
C SER A 523 13.20 22.51 -16.91
N ASP A 524 12.47 23.08 -17.85
CA ASP A 524 11.01 23.21 -17.75
C ASP A 524 10.32 21.82 -17.95
N MET A 525 10.99 20.92 -18.70
CA MET A 525 10.55 19.53 -18.91
C MET A 525 10.61 18.70 -17.63
N GLU A 526 11.67 18.84 -16.83
CA GLU A 526 11.79 18.17 -15.52
C GLU A 526 10.67 18.60 -14.56
N MET A 527 10.36 19.90 -14.51
CA MET A 527 9.26 20.43 -13.71
C MET A 527 7.90 19.88 -14.18
N TRP A 528 7.70 19.78 -15.50
CA TRP A 528 6.51 19.13 -16.06
C TRP A 528 6.43 17.64 -15.72
N LEU A 529 7.55 16.90 -15.71
CA LEU A 529 7.57 15.49 -15.34
C LEU A 529 7.24 15.26 -13.86
N ILE A 530 7.66 16.17 -12.97
CA ILE A 530 7.22 16.16 -11.56
C ILE A 530 5.70 16.36 -11.48
N LEU A 531 5.15 17.38 -12.15
CA LEU A 531 3.71 17.62 -12.22
C LEU A 531 2.95 16.40 -12.78
N ALA A 532 3.37 15.85 -13.92
CA ALA A 532 2.74 14.71 -14.56
C ALA A 532 2.76 13.45 -13.67
N LEU A 533 3.88 13.19 -12.96
CA LEU A 533 3.97 12.10 -11.98
C LEU A 533 2.98 12.31 -10.83
N THR A 534 2.93 13.49 -10.23
CA THR A 534 2.01 13.80 -9.12
C THR A 534 0.53 13.78 -9.55
N PHE A 535 0.20 14.27 -10.74
CA PHE A 535 -1.13 14.14 -11.34
C PHE A 535 -1.52 12.71 -11.73
N SER A 536 -0.55 11.79 -11.84
CA SER A 536 -0.81 10.36 -12.07
C SER A 536 -1.36 9.67 -10.83
N PHE A 537 -0.92 10.11 -9.64
CA PHE A 537 -1.35 9.61 -8.32
C PHE A 537 -2.38 10.51 -7.61
N SER A 538 -2.84 11.58 -8.27
CA SER A 538 -3.98 12.38 -7.83
C SER A 538 -5.30 11.60 -7.96
N SER A 539 -6.24 11.87 -7.06
CA SER A 539 -7.63 11.42 -7.17
C SER A 539 -8.27 12.04 -8.42
N THR A 540 -9.27 11.36 -8.97
CA THR A 540 -9.97 11.78 -10.21
C THR A 540 -11.45 11.99 -9.95
N LEU A 541 -12.02 13.05 -10.51
CA LEU A 541 -13.47 13.30 -10.46
C LEU A 541 -14.23 12.16 -11.15
N ASN A 542 -15.22 11.60 -10.47
CA ASN A 542 -16.17 10.65 -11.04
C ASN A 542 -17.06 11.34 -12.08
N GLU A 543 -17.74 10.59 -12.96
CA GLU A 543 -18.60 11.18 -14.00
C GLU A 543 -19.70 12.07 -13.42
N HIS A 544 -20.41 11.61 -12.38
CA HIS A 544 -21.38 12.44 -11.65
C HIS A 544 -20.77 13.68 -10.96
N GLU A 545 -19.50 13.63 -10.54
CA GLU A 545 -18.84 14.79 -9.93
C GLU A 545 -18.49 15.83 -11.01
N LYS A 546 -18.16 15.38 -12.24
CA LYS A 546 -18.00 16.25 -13.41
C LYS A 546 -19.34 16.86 -13.87
N GLU A 547 -20.41 16.07 -13.91
CA GLU A 547 -21.77 16.56 -14.24
C GLU A 547 -22.24 17.67 -13.28
N LEU A 548 -21.93 17.53 -12.00
CA LEU A 548 -22.25 18.50 -10.96
C LEU A 548 -21.20 19.63 -10.84
N CYS A 549 -20.21 19.70 -11.73
CA CYS A 549 -19.13 20.70 -11.75
C CYS A 549 -18.33 20.81 -10.44
N PHE A 550 -18.11 19.68 -9.75
CA PHE A 550 -17.18 19.62 -8.61
C PHE A 550 -15.75 19.96 -9.05
N MET A 551 -15.02 20.58 -8.12
CA MET A 551 -13.65 21.05 -8.33
C MET A 551 -12.64 20.03 -7.81
N THR A 552 -12.94 19.35 -6.71
CA THR A 552 -12.13 18.30 -6.09
C THR A 552 -12.81 16.93 -6.13
N SER A 553 -11.99 15.89 -6.24
CA SER A 553 -12.43 14.50 -6.06
C SER A 553 -12.30 14.09 -4.58
N LYS A 554 -13.19 13.22 -4.12
CA LYS A 554 -13.19 12.72 -2.75
C LYS A 554 -12.05 11.73 -2.54
N VAL A 555 -10.97 12.17 -1.90
CA VAL A 555 -9.83 11.30 -1.56
C VAL A 555 -10.24 10.26 -0.52
N GLU A 556 -10.22 8.99 -0.93
CA GLU A 556 -10.43 7.85 -0.04
C GLU A 556 -9.07 7.24 0.34
N PRO A 557 -8.59 7.36 1.59
CA PRO A 557 -7.24 6.90 1.98
C PRO A 557 -6.96 5.41 1.75
N VAL A 558 -8.01 4.59 1.62
CA VAL A 558 -7.91 3.16 1.31
C VAL A 558 -7.56 2.91 -0.17
N ILE A 559 -8.04 3.77 -1.06
CA ILE A 559 -7.83 3.70 -2.52
C ILE A 559 -6.62 4.56 -2.89
N ASP A 560 -6.67 5.86 -2.57
CA ASP A 560 -5.73 6.91 -2.97
C ASP A 560 -4.47 6.97 -2.09
N LYS A 561 -3.91 5.81 -1.76
CA LYS A 561 -2.78 5.64 -0.81
C LYS A 561 -1.54 6.49 -1.11
N TYR A 562 -1.36 6.88 -2.37
CA TYR A 562 -0.19 7.64 -2.85
C TYR A 562 -0.47 9.13 -3.05
N HIS A 563 -1.70 9.58 -2.87
CA HIS A 563 -2.09 10.98 -3.07
C HIS A 563 -1.35 11.91 -2.10
N ALA A 564 -1.19 11.51 -0.83
CA ALA A 564 -0.45 12.28 0.16
C ALA A 564 1.01 12.55 -0.26
N HIS A 565 1.69 11.59 -0.91
CA HIS A 565 3.03 11.82 -1.46
C HIS A 565 3.03 12.85 -2.61
N SER A 566 1.95 12.95 -3.38
CA SER A 566 1.83 13.97 -4.43
C SER A 566 1.73 15.39 -3.85
N VAL A 567 0.97 15.56 -2.77
CA VAL A 567 0.90 16.82 -2.00
C VAL A 567 2.24 17.17 -1.35
N ASP A 568 2.88 16.20 -0.70
CA ASP A 568 4.21 16.35 -0.09
C ASP A 568 5.25 16.83 -1.12
N ILE A 569 5.35 16.14 -2.27
CA ILE A 569 6.29 16.49 -3.34
C ILE A 569 6.03 17.90 -3.87
N LEU A 570 4.78 18.24 -4.24
CA LEU A 570 4.49 19.55 -4.81
C LEU A 570 4.68 20.67 -3.78
N SER A 571 4.30 20.48 -2.52
CA SER A 571 4.55 21.49 -1.47
C SER A 571 6.05 21.75 -1.28
N LYS A 572 6.88 20.69 -1.21
CA LYS A 572 8.35 20.80 -1.14
C LYS A 572 8.95 21.51 -2.35
N VAL A 573 8.49 21.23 -3.57
CA VAL A 573 8.98 21.89 -4.80
C VAL A 573 8.62 23.38 -4.83
N ILE A 574 7.38 23.70 -4.43
CA ILE A 574 6.83 25.06 -4.45
C ILE A 574 7.46 25.95 -3.38
N CYS A 575 7.71 25.41 -2.18
CA CYS A 575 8.18 26.16 -1.03
C CYS A 575 9.71 26.09 -0.81
N GLY A 576 10.39 25.07 -1.37
CA GLY A 576 11.81 24.82 -1.11
C GLY A 576 12.78 25.76 -1.83
N SER A 577 12.50 26.13 -3.10
CA SER A 577 13.39 26.98 -3.90
C SER A 577 12.61 28.02 -4.72
N PHE A 578 13.05 29.28 -4.67
CA PHE A 578 12.48 30.36 -5.48
C PHE A 578 12.61 30.09 -6.99
N VAL A 579 13.68 29.41 -7.42
CA VAL A 579 13.89 29.04 -8.83
C VAL A 579 12.85 27.99 -9.25
N ASN A 580 12.61 26.99 -8.42
CA ASN A 580 11.59 25.96 -8.65
C ASN A 580 10.18 26.60 -8.68
N LYS A 581 9.85 27.45 -7.70
CA LYS A 581 8.59 28.22 -7.67
C LYS A 581 8.39 29.06 -8.94
N LYS A 582 9.44 29.74 -9.43
CA LYS A 582 9.37 30.55 -10.66
C LYS A 582 9.18 29.70 -11.91
N LYS A 583 9.90 28.57 -12.04
CA LYS A 583 9.71 27.60 -13.13
C LYS A 583 8.30 27.03 -13.16
N LEU A 584 7.77 26.64 -11.99
CA LEU A 584 6.40 26.17 -11.88
C LEU A 584 5.39 27.26 -12.26
N SER A 585 5.55 28.48 -11.73
CA SER A 585 4.69 29.63 -12.07
C SER A 585 4.67 29.91 -13.57
N ASN A 586 5.83 29.86 -14.24
CA ASN A 586 5.92 29.98 -15.69
C ASN A 586 5.11 28.88 -16.42
N ILE A 587 5.19 27.63 -15.98
CA ILE A 587 4.42 26.51 -16.56
C ILE A 587 2.91 26.69 -16.32
N LEU A 588 2.49 27.02 -15.09
CA LEU A 588 1.08 27.21 -14.73
C LEU A 588 0.43 28.41 -15.43
N THR A 589 1.23 29.42 -15.83
CA THR A 589 0.76 30.63 -16.54
C THR A 589 1.03 30.61 -18.06
N GLY A 590 1.53 29.49 -18.62
CA GLY A 590 1.81 29.37 -20.06
C GLY A 590 3.04 30.14 -20.56
N LYS A 591 3.88 30.65 -19.65
CA LYS A 591 5.13 31.39 -19.93
C LYS A 591 6.37 30.46 -19.94
N ALA A 592 6.17 29.17 -20.18
CA ALA A 592 7.24 28.18 -20.28
C ALA A 592 8.14 28.44 -21.50
N SER A 593 9.42 28.09 -21.40
CA SER A 593 10.40 28.36 -22.47
C SER A 593 10.34 27.28 -23.57
N ASP A 594 9.96 26.07 -23.20
CA ASP A 594 9.95 24.89 -24.08
C ASP A 594 8.57 24.66 -24.70
N LYS A 595 8.53 24.67 -26.05
CA LYS A 595 7.33 24.40 -26.84
C LYS A 595 6.86 22.95 -26.73
N ASN A 596 7.77 22.00 -26.50
CA ASN A 596 7.41 20.58 -26.34
C ASN A 596 6.60 20.38 -25.05
N VAL A 597 6.99 21.07 -23.97
CA VAL A 597 6.24 21.08 -22.70
C VAL A 597 4.86 21.68 -22.88
N ILE A 598 4.74 22.83 -23.57
CA ILE A 598 3.44 23.46 -23.86
C ILE A 598 2.53 22.48 -24.63
N THR A 599 3.03 21.81 -25.68
CA THR A 599 2.26 20.81 -26.45
C THR A 599 1.83 19.62 -25.60
N MET A 600 2.69 19.09 -24.73
CA MET A 600 2.32 17.99 -23.82
C MET A 600 1.25 18.40 -22.80
N ILE A 601 1.23 19.67 -22.38
CA ILE A 601 0.20 20.21 -21.49
C ILE A 601 -1.14 20.34 -22.24
N THR A 602 -1.17 20.93 -23.43
CA THR A 602 -2.43 21.10 -24.18
C THR A 602 -3.05 19.77 -24.61
N MET A 603 -2.23 18.73 -24.89
CA MET A 603 -2.71 17.36 -25.10
C MET A 603 -3.52 16.79 -23.92
N ASN A 604 -3.28 17.23 -22.67
CA ASN A 604 -3.96 16.72 -21.47
C ASN A 604 -5.07 17.64 -20.96
N PHE A 605 -4.89 18.96 -21.09
CA PHE A 605 -5.77 19.96 -20.49
C PHE A 605 -6.53 20.82 -21.52
N GLY A 606 -6.32 20.59 -22.82
CA GLY A 606 -6.90 21.35 -23.92
C GLY A 606 -6.12 22.62 -24.28
N ASP A 607 -6.35 23.15 -25.47
CA ASP A 607 -5.61 24.32 -25.99
C ASP A 607 -5.88 25.62 -25.21
N THR A 608 -7.05 25.77 -24.59
CA THR A 608 -7.40 26.96 -23.77
C THR A 608 -6.90 26.88 -22.33
N CYS A 609 -6.19 25.82 -21.93
CA CYS A 609 -5.84 25.57 -20.53
C CYS A 609 -5.06 26.70 -19.84
N PHE A 610 -4.26 27.46 -20.59
CA PHE A 610 -3.51 28.63 -20.10
C PHE A 610 -4.34 29.91 -20.06
N GLU A 611 -5.39 30.03 -20.87
CA GLU A 611 -6.29 31.19 -20.88
C GLU A 611 -7.36 31.08 -19.77
N ASP A 612 -7.90 29.88 -19.59
CA ASP A 612 -8.92 29.52 -18.59
C ASP A 612 -8.33 29.17 -17.22
N GLY A 613 -6.99 29.03 -17.11
CA GLY A 613 -6.32 28.64 -15.87
C GLY A 613 -6.62 27.20 -15.40
N LEU A 614 -7.06 26.32 -16.30
CA LEU A 614 -7.46 24.93 -15.96
C LEU A 614 -6.33 24.12 -15.32
N LEU A 615 -5.08 24.33 -15.74
CA LEU A 615 -3.92 23.67 -15.14
C LEU A 615 -3.67 24.14 -13.69
N LEU A 616 -3.82 25.44 -13.43
CA LEU A 616 -3.74 26.01 -12.09
C LEU A 616 -4.88 25.50 -11.20
N LYS A 617 -6.13 25.50 -11.71
CA LYS A 617 -7.30 24.93 -11.02
C LYS A 617 -7.10 23.44 -10.71
N SER A 618 -6.50 22.67 -11.61
CA SER A 618 -6.20 21.25 -11.39
C SER A 618 -5.10 21.03 -10.35
N THR A 619 -4.05 21.85 -10.34
CA THR A 619 -2.99 21.83 -9.31
C THR A 619 -3.56 22.21 -7.94
N PHE A 620 -4.44 23.22 -7.89
CA PHE A 620 -5.14 23.63 -6.67
C PHE A 620 -6.08 22.53 -6.15
N SER A 621 -6.77 21.84 -7.08
CA SER A 621 -7.68 20.73 -6.77
C SER A 621 -6.96 19.56 -6.11
N LEU A 622 -5.77 19.19 -6.63
CA LEU A 622 -4.91 18.16 -6.05
C LEU A 622 -4.65 18.46 -4.56
N PHE A 623 -4.24 19.68 -4.21
CA PHE A 623 -4.07 20.08 -2.81
C PHE A 623 -5.40 20.02 -2.02
N VAL A 624 -6.43 20.78 -2.44
CA VAL A 624 -7.69 20.90 -1.69
C VAL A 624 -8.37 19.55 -1.46
N SER A 625 -8.19 18.58 -2.35
CA SER A 625 -8.79 17.24 -2.22
C SER A 625 -8.34 16.44 -0.99
N VAL A 626 -7.17 16.76 -0.41
CA VAL A 626 -6.71 16.21 0.88
C VAL A 626 -7.41 16.86 2.07
N LEU A 627 -7.84 18.12 1.93
CA LEU A 627 -8.51 18.82 3.01
C LEU A 627 -9.82 18.07 3.36
N PRO A 628 -10.09 17.82 4.64
CA PRO A 628 -11.23 17.01 5.10
C PRO A 628 -12.57 17.76 5.02
N THR A 629 -12.92 18.26 3.84
CA THR A 629 -14.09 19.09 3.52
C THR A 629 -15.42 18.44 3.93
N ILE A 630 -15.57 17.14 3.66
CA ILE A 630 -16.81 16.37 3.89
C ILE A 630 -16.82 15.68 5.26
N ARG A 631 -15.64 15.39 5.84
CA ARG A 631 -15.51 14.57 7.07
C ARG A 631 -15.60 15.37 8.38
N ILE A 632 -15.85 16.68 8.32
CA ILE A 632 -15.95 17.56 9.51
C ILE A 632 -16.96 17.05 10.55
N HIS A 633 -18.04 16.41 10.10
CA HIS A 633 -19.06 15.85 10.98
C HIS A 633 -18.67 14.52 11.67
N GLN A 634 -17.54 13.90 11.30
CA GLN A 634 -17.10 12.60 11.84
C GLN A 634 -16.24 12.71 13.11
N GLY A 635 -15.91 13.92 13.55
CA GLY A 635 -15.13 14.17 14.78
C GLY A 635 -13.62 14.24 14.55
N ILE A 636 -12.94 14.90 15.50
CA ILE A 636 -11.56 15.42 15.36
C ILE A 636 -10.50 14.31 15.26
N GLU A 637 -10.76 13.11 15.77
CA GLU A 637 -9.78 12.01 15.77
C GLU A 637 -9.30 11.64 14.36
N CYS A 638 -10.21 11.60 13.38
CA CYS A 638 -9.90 11.34 11.97
C CYS A 638 -9.01 12.41 11.31
N PHE A 639 -8.88 13.58 11.92
CA PHE A 639 -8.10 14.71 11.42
C PHE A 639 -6.64 14.61 11.89
N SER A 640 -6.40 13.98 13.05
CA SER A 640 -5.06 13.86 13.64
C SER A 640 -4.08 13.08 12.76
N GLU A 641 -4.55 12.03 12.06
CA GLU A 641 -3.73 11.18 11.19
C GLU A 641 -3.28 11.88 9.90
N ILE A 642 -4.07 12.81 9.36
CA ILE A 642 -3.82 13.49 8.07
C ILE A 642 -3.36 14.95 8.29
N PHE A 643 -3.19 15.36 9.55
CA PHE A 643 -2.96 16.75 9.96
C PHE A 643 -1.73 17.39 9.29
N GLN A 644 -0.62 16.65 9.21
CA GLN A 644 0.60 17.14 8.55
C GLN A 644 0.37 17.39 7.05
N THR A 645 -0.24 16.43 6.33
CA THR A 645 -0.54 16.58 4.90
C THR A 645 -1.57 17.68 4.63
N CYS A 646 -2.46 17.97 5.59
CA CYS A 646 -3.35 19.12 5.51
C CYS A 646 -2.58 20.46 5.60
N LEU A 647 -1.55 20.56 6.45
CA LEU A 647 -0.70 21.76 6.54
C LEU A 647 0.16 21.95 5.28
N GLU A 648 0.76 20.87 4.78
CA GLU A 648 1.50 20.84 3.50
C GLU A 648 0.58 21.28 2.34
N SER A 649 -0.68 20.81 2.33
CA SER A 649 -1.70 21.23 1.38
C SER A 649 -2.07 22.71 1.50
N LEU A 650 -2.30 23.23 2.71
CA LEU A 650 -2.63 24.65 2.89
C LEU A 650 -1.49 25.56 2.45
N LEU A 651 -0.24 25.18 2.74
CA LEU A 651 0.95 25.91 2.31
C LEU A 651 1.09 25.91 0.78
N GLY A 652 0.81 24.77 0.14
CA GLY A 652 0.69 24.67 -1.32
C GLY A 652 -0.39 25.59 -1.88
N CYS A 653 -1.62 25.53 -1.36
CA CYS A 653 -2.73 26.40 -1.76
C CYS A 653 -2.41 27.89 -1.60
N LEU A 654 -1.86 28.31 -0.46
CA LEU A 654 -1.46 29.71 -0.21
C LEU A 654 -0.45 30.19 -1.26
N THR A 655 0.56 29.37 -1.54
CA THR A 655 1.60 29.71 -2.53
C THR A 655 1.06 29.72 -3.98
N LEU A 656 0.08 28.88 -4.29
CA LEU A 656 -0.65 28.94 -5.57
C LEU A 656 -1.52 30.20 -5.67
N THR A 657 -2.11 30.67 -4.57
CA THR A 657 -2.87 31.93 -4.53
C THR A 657 -1.97 33.14 -4.77
N GLU A 658 -0.74 33.16 -4.23
CA GLU A 658 0.27 34.17 -4.60
C GLU A 658 0.62 34.12 -6.11
N ILE A 659 0.73 32.92 -6.70
CA ILE A 659 0.96 32.76 -8.14
C ILE A 659 -0.23 33.29 -8.96
N LEU A 660 -1.46 33.11 -8.46
CA LEU A 660 -2.68 33.64 -9.07
C LEU A 660 -2.76 35.17 -9.00
N GLU A 661 -2.42 35.78 -7.86
CA GLU A 661 -2.39 37.24 -7.69
C GLU A 661 -1.38 37.91 -8.63
N ASN A 662 -0.19 37.33 -8.77
CA ASN A 662 0.83 37.76 -9.74
C ASN A 662 0.50 37.33 -11.19
N GLY A 663 -0.54 36.53 -11.38
CA GLY A 663 -0.89 35.82 -12.62
C GLY A 663 -2.07 36.44 -13.37
N SER A 664 -2.18 37.77 -13.39
CA SER A 664 -3.27 38.56 -14.02
C SER A 664 -3.43 38.42 -15.55
N THR A 665 -2.93 37.34 -16.14
CA THR A 665 -2.99 37.02 -17.59
C THR A 665 -4.15 36.11 -17.97
N PHE A 666 -4.89 35.54 -17.02
CA PHE A 666 -6.05 34.68 -17.30
C PHE A 666 -7.25 35.49 -17.83
N LYS A 667 -8.06 34.89 -18.72
CA LYS A 667 -9.30 35.51 -19.23
C LYS A 667 -10.49 35.36 -18.29
N ARG A 668 -10.41 34.43 -17.34
CA ARG A 668 -11.46 34.14 -16.33
C ARG A 668 -10.95 34.39 -14.92
N ASN A 669 -11.87 34.76 -14.04
CA ASN A 669 -11.61 34.96 -12.62
C ASN A 669 -11.45 33.61 -11.92
N VAL A 670 -10.27 32.98 -12.03
CA VAL A 670 -9.99 31.64 -11.49
C VAL A 670 -10.24 31.56 -9.98
N ALA A 671 -10.01 32.64 -9.23
CA ALA A 671 -10.30 32.71 -7.79
C ALA A 671 -11.82 32.61 -7.52
N LEU A 672 -12.63 33.33 -8.30
CA LEU A 672 -14.09 33.24 -8.22
C LEU A 672 -14.59 31.85 -8.64
N ASP A 673 -14.03 31.24 -9.69
CA ASP A 673 -14.36 29.87 -10.14
C ASP A 673 -13.99 28.77 -9.12
N ILE A 674 -13.10 29.08 -8.17
CA ILE A 674 -12.78 28.21 -7.02
C ILE A 674 -13.77 28.44 -5.88
N LEU A 675 -14.09 29.71 -5.56
CA LEU A 675 -15.01 30.07 -4.48
C LEU A 675 -16.49 29.74 -4.77
N THR A 676 -16.90 29.82 -6.04
CA THR A 676 -18.27 29.49 -6.51
C THR A 676 -18.48 28.00 -6.79
N SER A 677 -17.46 27.16 -6.59
CA SER A 677 -17.59 25.70 -6.70
C SER A 677 -18.68 25.15 -5.76
N PRO A 678 -19.38 24.07 -6.14
CA PRO A 678 -20.47 23.50 -5.33
C PRO A 678 -20.02 23.04 -3.93
N GLU A 679 -18.71 22.82 -3.76
CA GLU A 679 -18.05 22.49 -2.49
C GLU A 679 -18.10 23.63 -1.46
N SER A 680 -18.39 24.87 -1.87
CA SER A 680 -18.44 26.04 -0.98
C SER A 680 -17.16 26.21 -0.16
N LEU A 681 -15.99 26.06 -0.81
CA LEU A 681 -14.67 25.96 -0.16
C LEU A 681 -14.40 27.08 0.86
N GLY A 682 -14.78 28.32 0.57
CA GLY A 682 -14.63 29.45 1.52
C GLY A 682 -15.37 29.21 2.84
N MET A 683 -16.60 28.69 2.76
CA MET A 683 -17.41 28.33 3.94
C MET A 683 -16.73 27.24 4.78
N ILE A 684 -16.16 26.24 4.10
CA ILE A 684 -15.47 25.11 4.73
C ILE A 684 -14.18 25.57 5.41
N LEU A 685 -13.36 26.40 4.75
CA LEU A 685 -12.13 26.94 5.31
C LEU A 685 -12.40 27.82 6.55
N GLN A 686 -13.40 28.70 6.51
CA GLN A 686 -13.80 29.51 7.67
C GLN A 686 -14.33 28.63 8.82
N HIS A 687 -15.09 27.56 8.51
CA HIS A 687 -15.56 26.61 9.52
C HIS A 687 -14.42 25.79 10.15
N LEU A 688 -13.47 25.30 9.34
CA LEU A 688 -12.26 24.62 9.84
C LEU A 688 -11.42 25.55 10.72
N SER A 689 -11.26 26.83 10.32
CA SER A 689 -10.60 27.84 11.14
C SER A 689 -11.23 27.96 12.53
N PHE A 690 -12.55 28.11 12.60
CA PHE A 690 -13.28 28.17 13.86
C PHE A 690 -13.13 26.89 14.71
N VAL A 691 -13.25 25.71 14.10
CA VAL A 691 -13.09 24.43 14.81
C VAL A 691 -11.70 24.31 15.42
N TYR A 692 -10.63 24.58 14.67
CA TYR A 692 -9.26 24.51 15.20
C TYR A 692 -8.97 25.59 16.25
N ALA A 693 -9.55 26.79 16.13
CA ALA A 693 -9.47 27.81 17.18
C ALA A 693 -10.19 27.39 18.47
N ALA A 694 -11.35 26.74 18.36
CA ALA A 694 -12.05 26.19 19.52
C ALA A 694 -11.27 25.05 20.18
N ILE A 695 -10.58 24.20 19.41
CA ILE A 695 -9.71 23.14 19.95
C ILE A 695 -8.49 23.76 20.67
N TYR A 696 -7.86 24.78 20.08
CA TYR A 696 -6.75 25.52 20.70
C TYR A 696 -7.11 26.03 22.11
N VAL A 697 -8.27 26.67 22.26
CA VAL A 697 -8.73 27.25 23.54
C VAL A 697 -8.96 26.17 24.61
N ASN A 698 -9.38 24.97 24.20
CA ASN A 698 -9.68 23.85 25.10
C ASN A 698 -8.45 22.98 25.43
N THR A 699 -7.41 22.99 24.59
CA THR A 699 -6.23 22.12 24.72
C THR A 699 -5.08 22.87 25.40
N LYS A 700 -4.53 22.32 26.49
CA LYS A 700 -3.49 22.98 27.31
C LYS A 700 -2.05 22.58 26.99
N ASP A 701 -1.86 21.72 25.99
CA ASP A 701 -0.58 21.07 25.69
C ASP A 701 0.12 21.66 24.45
N SER A 702 1.37 21.28 24.22
CA SER A 702 2.22 21.78 23.13
C SER A 702 1.71 21.50 21.71
N SER A 703 0.73 20.61 21.53
CA SER A 703 0.01 20.42 20.26
C SER A 703 -0.86 21.62 19.86
N SER A 704 -1.13 22.53 20.81
CA SER A 704 -1.98 23.71 20.61
C SER A 704 -1.39 24.68 19.57
N GLU A 705 -0.08 24.95 19.57
CA GLU A 705 0.53 25.89 18.61
C GLU A 705 0.31 25.50 17.14
N VAL A 706 0.38 24.20 16.82
CA VAL A 706 0.19 23.73 15.44
C VAL A 706 -1.29 23.78 15.04
N GLN A 707 -2.21 23.60 15.99
CA GLN A 707 -3.66 23.79 15.76
C GLN A 707 -3.99 25.28 15.52
N ALA A 708 -3.33 26.20 16.23
CA ALA A 708 -3.45 27.63 15.96
C ALA A 708 -2.95 28.00 14.56
N LEU A 709 -1.82 27.42 14.14
CA LEU A 709 -1.30 27.60 12.78
C LEU A 709 -2.30 27.09 11.72
N MET A 710 -2.86 25.88 11.92
CA MET A 710 -3.91 25.33 11.04
C MET A 710 -5.11 26.27 10.92
N SER A 711 -5.61 26.78 12.06
CA SER A 711 -6.72 27.74 12.09
C SER A 711 -6.40 29.03 11.32
N ALA A 712 -5.25 29.64 11.60
CA ALA A 712 -4.80 30.87 10.94
C ALA A 712 -4.64 30.67 9.42
N ARG A 713 -3.98 29.59 8.97
CA ARG A 713 -3.77 29.31 7.54
C ARG A 713 -5.06 28.99 6.79
N CYS A 714 -6.06 28.35 7.43
CA CYS A 714 -7.38 28.18 6.84
C CYS A 714 -8.09 29.53 6.59
N ALA A 715 -8.10 30.43 7.58
CA ALA A 715 -8.71 31.75 7.43
C ALA A 715 -7.95 32.62 6.42
N GLU A 716 -6.61 32.59 6.45
CA GLU A 716 -5.74 33.29 5.51
C GLU A 716 -6.00 32.84 4.07
N LEU A 717 -6.13 31.53 3.81
CA LEU A 717 -6.41 31.03 2.47
C LEU A 717 -7.78 31.50 1.96
N ALA A 718 -8.82 31.44 2.81
CA ALA A 718 -10.15 31.96 2.46
C ALA A 718 -10.10 33.47 2.15
N ASN A 719 -9.43 34.25 3.00
CA ASN A 719 -9.29 35.70 2.83
C ASN A 719 -8.48 36.07 1.57
N ASN A 720 -7.36 35.40 1.31
CA ASN A 720 -6.54 35.62 0.12
C ASN A 720 -7.31 35.28 -1.17
N LEU A 721 -8.08 34.19 -1.20
CA LEU A 721 -8.91 33.84 -2.36
C LEU A 721 -10.00 34.90 -2.64
N ILE A 722 -10.64 35.42 -1.60
CA ILE A 722 -11.67 36.46 -1.73
C ILE A 722 -11.04 37.77 -2.21
N GLU A 723 -9.92 38.20 -1.61
CA GLU A 723 -9.20 39.41 -2.05
C GLU A 723 -8.67 39.26 -3.49
N CYS A 724 -8.16 38.09 -3.89
CA CYS A 724 -7.76 37.84 -5.28
C CYS A 724 -8.95 37.94 -6.27
N ALA A 725 -10.12 37.39 -5.90
CA ALA A 725 -11.32 37.46 -6.74
C ALA A 725 -11.80 38.91 -6.93
N ILE A 726 -11.76 39.72 -5.86
CA ILE A 726 -12.08 41.15 -5.89
C ILE A 726 -11.05 41.93 -6.72
N ASN A 727 -9.74 41.74 -6.45
CA ASN A 727 -8.66 42.44 -7.15
C ASN A 727 -8.67 42.16 -8.66
N TYR A 728 -8.97 40.92 -9.07
CA TYR A 728 -9.15 40.55 -10.48
C TYR A 728 -10.35 41.29 -11.10
N ALA A 729 -11.50 41.31 -10.42
CA ALA A 729 -12.70 41.97 -10.92
C ALA A 729 -12.52 43.50 -11.07
N VAL A 730 -11.80 44.13 -10.13
CA VAL A 730 -11.42 45.55 -10.20
C VAL A 730 -10.45 45.82 -11.35
N THR A 731 -9.47 44.93 -11.58
CA THR A 731 -8.44 45.11 -12.62
C THR A 731 -9.00 44.94 -14.04
N ASN A 732 -10.01 44.08 -14.22
CA ASN A 732 -10.64 43.79 -15.52
C ASN A 732 -12.00 44.50 -15.73
N GLU A 733 -12.38 45.41 -14.84
CA GLU A 733 -13.66 46.14 -14.87
C GLU A 733 -14.93 45.25 -14.84
N THR A 734 -14.82 43.97 -14.45
CA THR A 734 -15.93 42.99 -14.35
C THR A 734 -16.68 43.03 -13.01
N VAL A 735 -16.54 44.14 -12.27
CA VAL A 735 -16.93 44.30 -10.86
C VAL A 735 -18.39 43.90 -10.60
N ASP A 736 -19.35 44.39 -11.38
CA ASP A 736 -20.78 44.16 -11.12
C ASP A 736 -21.18 42.69 -11.26
N GLU A 737 -20.67 41.97 -12.27
CA GLU A 737 -20.99 40.56 -12.47
C GLU A 737 -20.31 39.66 -11.44
N ASP A 738 -19.02 39.89 -11.18
CA ASP A 738 -18.22 39.02 -10.33
C ASP A 738 -18.54 39.22 -8.84
N LEU A 739 -18.80 40.45 -8.39
CA LEU A 739 -19.31 40.69 -7.04
C LEU A 739 -20.71 40.11 -6.83
N THR A 740 -21.61 40.20 -7.83
CA THR A 740 -22.94 39.59 -7.73
C THR A 740 -22.84 38.06 -7.55
N LYS A 741 -21.96 37.39 -8.30
CA LYS A 741 -21.68 35.95 -8.13
C LYS A 741 -21.08 35.65 -6.75
N LEU A 742 -20.13 36.47 -6.28
CA LEU A 742 -19.43 36.31 -5.01
C LEU A 742 -20.38 36.48 -3.80
N CYS A 743 -21.25 37.50 -3.82
CA CYS A 743 -22.29 37.72 -2.82
C CYS A 743 -23.37 36.61 -2.84
N GLY A 744 -23.55 35.92 -3.97
CA GLY A 744 -24.39 34.73 -4.07
C GLY A 744 -23.83 33.48 -3.35
N VAL A 745 -22.54 33.48 -2.97
CA VAL A 745 -21.93 32.34 -2.25
C VAL A 745 -22.38 32.33 -0.79
N SER A 746 -23.16 31.33 -0.43
CA SER A 746 -23.67 31.13 0.93
C SER A 746 -22.55 31.16 1.99
N ARG A 747 -22.68 32.04 2.99
CA ARG A 747 -21.81 32.10 4.19
C ARG A 747 -20.31 32.15 3.86
N LEU A 748 -19.92 32.81 2.77
CA LEU A 748 -18.53 32.94 2.31
C LEU A 748 -17.52 33.34 3.42
N LEU A 749 -17.95 34.23 4.32
CA LEU A 749 -17.15 34.76 5.45
C LEU A 749 -17.39 33.99 6.78
N GLY A 750 -18.10 32.87 6.75
CA GLY A 750 -18.52 32.10 7.92
C GLY A 750 -19.73 32.70 8.65
N SER A 751 -19.90 32.35 9.93
CA SER A 751 -20.88 33.00 10.82
C SER A 751 -20.21 34.18 11.53
N MET A 752 -20.79 35.37 11.41
CA MET A 752 -20.26 36.57 12.09
C MET A 752 -20.23 36.41 13.62
N GLU A 753 -21.15 35.64 14.20
CA GLU A 753 -21.14 35.30 15.63
C GLU A 753 -19.87 34.51 16.02
N ASN A 754 -19.45 33.56 15.18
CA ASN A 754 -18.23 32.78 15.40
C ASN A 754 -16.97 33.64 15.28
N VAL A 755 -16.92 34.50 14.26
CA VAL A 755 -15.81 35.44 14.00
C VAL A 755 -15.64 36.42 15.17
N ILE A 756 -16.75 36.99 15.67
CA ILE A 756 -16.75 37.88 16.85
C ILE A 756 -16.39 37.09 18.12
N SER A 757 -16.91 35.87 18.31
CA SER A 757 -16.60 35.02 19.47
C SER A 757 -15.11 34.68 19.56
N MET A 758 -14.45 34.43 18.42
CA MET A 758 -13.00 34.25 18.35
C MET A 758 -12.26 35.53 18.80
N LEU A 759 -12.65 36.71 18.30
CA LEU A 759 -12.02 37.97 18.67
C LEU A 759 -12.19 38.32 20.16
N MET A 760 -13.34 37.99 20.75
CA MET A 760 -13.65 38.23 22.16
C MET A 760 -12.94 37.27 23.13
N THR A 761 -12.26 36.23 22.63
CA THR A 761 -11.64 35.20 23.46
C THR A 761 -10.23 35.62 23.92
N VAL A 762 -10.11 35.94 25.22
CA VAL A 762 -8.93 36.55 25.89
C VAL A 762 -7.59 35.82 25.67
N ARG A 763 -7.59 34.55 25.26
CA ARG A 763 -6.37 33.74 25.05
C ARG A 763 -6.08 33.38 23.58
N MET A 764 -6.72 34.02 22.61
CA MET A 764 -6.45 33.72 21.20
C MET A 764 -5.05 34.16 20.76
N PRO A 765 -4.33 33.36 19.96
CA PRO A 765 -3.09 33.75 19.30
C PRO A 765 -3.26 34.94 18.36
N GLN A 766 -2.25 35.81 18.31
CA GLN A 766 -2.22 36.98 17.45
C GLN A 766 -2.53 36.64 15.98
N GLN A 767 -1.90 35.59 15.45
CA GLN A 767 -2.07 35.10 14.07
C GLN A 767 -3.54 34.82 13.71
N ILE A 768 -4.33 34.28 14.64
CA ILE A 768 -5.76 34.03 14.42
C ILE A 768 -6.53 35.36 14.45
N SER A 769 -6.23 36.24 15.42
CA SER A 769 -6.90 37.54 15.54
C SER A 769 -6.65 38.46 14.34
N GLU A 770 -5.46 38.42 13.74
CA GLU A 770 -5.12 39.18 12.53
C GLU A 770 -5.97 38.73 11.33
N GLN A 771 -6.11 37.42 11.12
CA GLN A 771 -6.95 36.90 10.04
C GLN A 771 -8.43 37.16 10.29
N VAL A 772 -8.91 37.09 11.54
CA VAL A 772 -10.28 37.49 11.92
C VAL A 772 -10.55 38.96 11.59
N VAL A 773 -9.63 39.86 11.94
CA VAL A 773 -9.74 41.30 11.59
C VAL A 773 -9.71 41.50 10.07
N ARG A 774 -8.89 40.75 9.33
CA ARG A 774 -8.88 40.80 7.86
C ARG A 774 -10.21 40.32 7.26
N THR A 775 -10.81 39.24 7.78
CA THR A 775 -12.15 38.78 7.37
C THR A 775 -13.21 39.88 7.57
N LEU A 776 -13.19 40.57 8.71
CA LEU A 776 -14.09 41.70 8.98
C LEU A 776 -13.83 42.90 8.05
N ASN A 777 -12.57 43.20 7.71
CA ASN A 777 -12.24 44.25 6.76
C ASN A 777 -12.69 43.91 5.33
N ILE A 778 -12.58 42.64 4.91
CA ILE A 778 -13.14 42.17 3.64
C ILE A 778 -14.67 42.29 3.66
N SER A 779 -15.32 41.93 4.78
CA SER A 779 -16.78 42.08 4.98
C SER A 779 -17.29 43.53 4.94
N ASN A 780 -16.41 44.52 5.11
CA ASN A 780 -16.74 45.94 5.00
C ASN A 780 -16.35 46.55 3.62
N LYS A 781 -15.58 45.81 2.81
CA LYS A 781 -15.21 46.17 1.44
C LYS A 781 -16.20 45.63 0.40
N LEU A 782 -16.79 44.46 0.68
CA LEU A 782 -17.94 43.87 0.01
C LEU A 782 -19.23 44.58 0.43
#